data_AF-A0A2G6J8F0-F1
#
_entry.id   AF-A0A2G6J8F0-F1
#
_cell.length_a   1.000
_cell.length_b   1.000
_cell.length_c   1.000
_cell.angle_alpha   90.00
_cell.angle_beta   90.00
_cell.angle_gamma   90.00
#
_symmetry.space_group_name_H-M   'P 1'
#
loop_
_entity.id
_entity.type
_entity.pdbx_description
1 polymer ?
#
loop_
_entity_poly.entity_id
_entity_poly.type
_entity_poly.pdbx_seq_one_letter_code
_entity_poly.pdbx_strand_id
1 'polypeptide(L)'
;MARTKKGTGAWNTALVIALTLVVAVLVNVLSGQLYGRVDLTEHQVNALSDASKEAAAALDGLEVRVYISEDLPDEIYFAPNRPPFKIRGFDQKLRDKIAEYKAYAGNAMKVTYVADDVTEAGKKAKLRAFRGKAFTLSEGGGLQQDEYVLGVTFHYKNAMEVFEAALHPDSYEFEITKRLLRVKDKAEHSLKMKDVLRAGDAVAKATEACDAAWKEAAPDAADDNPLALLSGEATQHKLAAYKSAKASLDAACGGLDDALAKAREQAGRHDILDRVILIADAAAEQYHELSPLLASDDPTAGNAVRGGVQRLGALADATAQEVEDLENSPGRRRIGFVCDGMTFCPFPDATPLIPKELEGALVQKNPILGQLLPAVMQILDQMNATMAQVNRGLFRARGFDIVRVDLDQDIPEDVDAMVVLGPRGELTAYQLYQLDQFVLGGGSLVAFLNPWDIVVQNFNAKGELKPPSMTKNKSNLGELLATWGITPVGELVLEPAKHGQLVLMSFLRQGQRLIPFQSRGMLYPMVPTFDDFDDSDPLVRATTSVTLPFTTALKLEPKPGETITPLIQSSAEAVTVSDPAFPLDPAEQRARVAEQRGGRKLVVAAVAHGKLPSHFAGAEAPAAPTAGDDADKQGGTEDVADPAAEVAGGAQRLDEGEGRVLVVGSNLGLEPLTREAILEGFNLAMISGESMDYIEKFREYQANFQNWSMRVQQVQHTLEDNIQFLSNALDWSIQRDALVELRSKQVVTRPLTETDEGTQTTLKAAAVVLAPVLFLIAGLLWHLRRRARQRKLTL
;
A
#
# COMPACT_ATOMS: atom_id res chain seq x y z
N MET A 1 18.62 -77.78 43.22
CA MET A 1 19.47 -77.20 42.16
C MET A 1 18.56 -76.70 41.04
N ALA A 2 18.48 -75.38 40.84
CA ALA A 2 18.21 -74.69 39.57
C ALA A 2 18.14 -73.17 39.86
N ARG A 3 19.23 -72.44 39.59
CA ARG A 3 19.31 -70.97 39.73
C ARG A 3 18.80 -70.35 38.42
N THR A 4 17.71 -69.60 38.47
CA THR A 4 17.17 -68.85 37.33
C THR A 4 17.97 -67.56 37.09
N LYS A 5 18.61 -67.42 35.92
CA LYS A 5 19.23 -66.17 35.45
C LYS A 5 18.16 -65.16 35.00
N LYS A 6 17.58 -64.40 35.93
CA LYS A 6 16.94 -63.10 35.65
C LYS A 6 18.02 -62.03 35.81
N GLY A 7 18.60 -61.52 34.72
CA GLY A 7 19.63 -60.48 34.84
C GLY A 7 20.13 -59.86 33.53
N THR A 8 19.88 -60.48 32.37
CA THR A 8 20.45 -60.01 31.09
C THR A 8 19.55 -59.05 30.31
N GLY A 9 18.23 -59.04 30.55
CA GLY A 9 17.30 -58.15 29.83
C GLY A 9 17.40 -56.67 30.25
N ALA A 10 17.41 -56.40 31.55
CA ALA A 10 17.44 -55.04 32.08
C ALA A 10 18.76 -54.29 31.76
N TRP A 11 19.87 -55.03 31.72
CA TRP A 11 21.18 -54.46 31.37
C TRP A 11 21.24 -54.01 29.91
N ASN A 12 20.68 -54.78 28.98
CA ASN A 12 20.65 -54.39 27.58
C ASN A 12 19.74 -53.18 27.33
N THR A 13 18.59 -53.09 28.00
CA THR A 13 17.70 -51.93 27.89
C THR A 13 18.35 -50.67 28.47
N ALA A 14 19.01 -50.77 29.62
CA ALA A 14 19.72 -49.65 30.23
C ALA A 14 20.90 -49.17 29.37
N LEU A 15 21.62 -50.10 28.74
CA LEU A 15 22.75 -49.78 27.86
C LEU A 15 22.28 -49.10 26.57
N VAL A 16 21.14 -49.53 26.00
CA VAL A 16 20.52 -48.84 24.85
C VAL A 16 20.07 -47.44 25.23
N ILE A 17 19.39 -47.25 26.38
CA ILE A 17 18.97 -45.91 26.83
C ILE A 17 20.18 -45.00 27.06
N ALA A 18 21.23 -45.51 27.70
CA ALA A 18 22.46 -44.77 27.94
C ALA A 18 23.16 -44.39 26.63
N LEU A 19 23.24 -45.31 25.67
CA LEU A 19 23.82 -45.04 24.35
C LEU A 19 22.99 -44.01 23.58
N THR A 20 21.66 -44.09 23.63
CA THR A 20 20.76 -43.11 22.99
C THR A 20 20.93 -41.73 23.61
N LEU A 21 21.06 -41.62 24.93
CA LEU A 21 21.34 -40.35 25.61
C LEU A 21 22.72 -39.80 25.24
N VAL A 22 23.74 -40.63 25.20
CA VAL A 22 25.10 -40.22 24.77
C VAL A 22 25.10 -39.76 23.32
N VAL A 23 24.38 -40.45 22.43
CA VAL A 23 24.21 -40.02 21.03
C VAL A 23 23.43 -38.71 20.97
N ALA A 24 22.36 -38.53 21.75
CA ALA A 24 21.62 -37.27 21.79
C ALA A 24 22.49 -36.09 22.25
N VAL A 25 23.35 -36.29 23.27
CA VAL A 25 24.31 -35.28 23.71
C VAL A 25 25.38 -35.02 22.65
N LEU A 26 25.94 -36.06 22.03
CA LEU A 26 26.92 -35.90 20.94
C LEU A 26 26.34 -35.19 19.72
N VAL A 27 25.10 -35.50 19.35
CA VAL A 27 24.36 -34.81 18.28
C VAL A 27 24.22 -33.33 18.62
N ASN A 28 23.83 -33.00 19.87
CA ASN A 28 23.69 -31.62 20.32
C ASN A 28 25.03 -30.85 20.37
N VAL A 29 26.13 -31.52 20.73
CA VAL A 29 27.47 -30.92 20.75
C VAL A 29 28.02 -30.75 19.34
N LEU A 30 27.84 -31.73 18.46
CA LEU A 30 28.30 -31.68 17.06
C LEU A 30 27.48 -30.72 16.20
N SER A 31 26.17 -30.56 16.48
CA SER A 31 25.34 -29.57 15.81
C SER A 31 25.80 -28.13 16.09
N GLY A 32 26.51 -27.89 17.19
CA GLY A 32 27.12 -26.59 17.48
C GLY A 32 28.38 -26.27 16.66
N GLN A 33 28.97 -27.25 15.96
CA GLN A 33 30.26 -27.08 15.25
C GLN A 33 30.16 -27.26 13.73
N LEU A 34 29.12 -27.91 13.22
CA LEU A 34 28.86 -28.11 11.79
C LEU A 34 27.55 -27.39 11.44
N TYR A 35 27.63 -26.10 11.11
CA TYR A 35 26.47 -25.34 10.65
C TYR A 35 26.15 -25.72 9.20
N GLY A 36 25.21 -26.65 9.05
CA GLY A 36 24.55 -26.96 7.78
C GLY A 36 23.14 -27.47 8.09
N ARG A 37 22.13 -26.63 7.84
CA ARG A 37 20.73 -27.03 7.93
C ARG A 37 20.30 -27.56 6.56
N VAL A 38 19.84 -28.80 6.51
CA VAL A 38 19.17 -29.35 5.32
C VAL A 38 17.69 -29.25 5.59
N ASP A 39 17.00 -28.39 4.84
CA ASP A 39 15.56 -28.28 4.91
C ASP A 39 14.91 -29.20 3.87
N LEU A 40 14.06 -30.10 4.35
CA LEU A 40 13.34 -31.09 3.53
C LEU A 40 11.87 -30.68 3.28
N THR A 41 11.46 -29.50 3.71
CA THR A 41 10.14 -28.95 3.39
C THR A 41 10.08 -28.58 1.91
N GLU A 42 8.91 -28.73 1.30
CA GLU A 42 8.67 -28.49 -0.14
C GLU A 42 9.17 -27.13 -0.62
N HIS A 43 9.18 -26.13 0.25
CA HIS A 43 9.63 -24.76 -0.04
C HIS A 43 10.80 -24.28 0.82
N GLN A 44 11.52 -25.18 1.51
CA GLN A 44 12.66 -24.82 2.36
C GLN A 44 12.36 -23.68 3.37
N VAL A 45 11.24 -23.78 4.10
CA VAL A 45 10.68 -22.71 4.97
C VAL A 45 11.47 -22.45 6.27
N ASN A 46 12.39 -23.35 6.63
CA ASN A 46 13.22 -23.33 7.82
C ASN A 46 14.70 -22.98 7.53
N ALA A 47 15.05 -22.69 6.27
CA ALA A 47 16.37 -22.24 5.86
C ALA A 47 16.29 -20.92 5.08
N LEU A 48 17.26 -20.02 5.30
CA LEU A 48 17.33 -18.78 4.54
C LEU A 48 17.36 -19.04 3.02
N SER A 49 16.53 -18.30 2.28
CA SER A 49 16.60 -18.17 0.83
C SER A 49 17.95 -17.62 0.37
N ASP A 50 18.26 -17.81 -0.90
CA ASP A 50 19.49 -17.25 -1.48
C ASP A 50 19.43 -15.72 -1.53
N ALA A 51 18.25 -15.16 -1.79
CA ALA A 51 17.98 -13.73 -1.68
C ALA A 51 18.31 -13.16 -0.29
N SER A 52 17.90 -13.84 0.79
CA SER A 52 18.22 -13.40 2.16
C SER A 52 19.71 -13.46 2.47
N LYS A 53 20.42 -14.49 2.00
CA LYS A 53 21.88 -14.63 2.19
C LYS A 53 22.62 -13.52 1.46
N GLU A 54 22.24 -13.24 0.21
CA GLU A 54 22.85 -12.20 -0.61
C GLU A 54 22.59 -10.80 -0.02
N ALA A 55 21.35 -10.52 0.39
CA ALA A 55 21.00 -9.24 1.01
C ALA A 55 21.83 -8.95 2.28
N ALA A 56 22.09 -9.98 3.09
CA ALA A 56 22.90 -9.87 4.30
C ALA A 56 24.39 -9.69 4.00
N ALA A 57 24.90 -10.39 2.99
CA ALA A 57 26.31 -10.32 2.59
C ALA A 57 26.67 -9.00 1.87
N ALA A 58 25.70 -8.36 1.22
CA ALA A 58 25.90 -7.12 0.45
C ALA A 58 26.15 -5.86 1.31
N LEU A 59 25.97 -5.94 2.63
CA LEU A 59 26.02 -4.80 3.55
C LEU A 59 27.26 -4.86 4.45
N ASP A 60 28.41 -4.42 3.94
CA ASP A 60 29.65 -4.39 4.73
C ASP A 60 29.60 -3.30 5.84
N GLY A 61 29.71 -3.72 7.09
CA GLY A 61 29.60 -2.83 8.27
C GLY A 61 28.17 -2.61 8.77
N LEU A 62 27.22 -3.49 8.44
CA LEU A 62 25.87 -3.47 8.98
C LEU A 62 25.86 -3.66 10.50
N GLU A 63 25.31 -2.71 11.25
CA GLU A 63 25.06 -2.87 12.69
C GLU A 63 23.57 -3.19 12.93
N VAL A 64 23.32 -4.30 13.63
CA VAL A 64 21.98 -4.76 13.98
C VAL A 64 21.80 -4.72 15.49
N ARG A 65 20.87 -3.90 15.97
CA ARG A 65 20.54 -3.79 17.38
C ARG A 65 19.22 -4.49 17.66
N VAL A 66 19.22 -5.44 18.59
CA VAL A 66 18.06 -6.26 18.94
C VAL A 66 17.55 -5.83 20.31
N TYR A 67 16.25 -5.53 20.38
CA TYR A 67 15.56 -5.01 21.55
C TYR A 67 14.52 -6.04 21.98
N ILE A 68 14.74 -6.63 23.15
CA ILE A 68 13.89 -7.68 23.73
C ILE A 68 13.74 -7.34 25.21
N SER A 69 12.55 -6.91 25.64
CA SER A 69 12.26 -6.72 27.07
C SER A 69 12.47 -8.03 27.85
N GLU A 70 13.02 -7.96 29.06
CA GLU A 70 13.40 -9.14 29.85
C GLU A 70 12.19 -10.02 30.24
N ASP A 71 11.08 -9.40 30.62
CA ASP A 71 9.88 -10.08 31.12
C ASP A 71 8.73 -10.11 30.10
N LEU A 72 9.01 -10.52 28.85
CA LEU A 72 7.97 -10.60 27.83
C LEU A 72 6.79 -11.49 28.28
N PRO A 73 5.54 -11.01 28.20
CA PRO A 73 4.38 -11.79 28.64
C PRO A 73 4.13 -12.98 27.70
N ASP A 74 3.56 -14.06 28.21
CA ASP A 74 3.17 -15.21 27.36
C ASP A 74 2.06 -14.86 26.35
N GLU A 75 1.20 -13.89 26.70
CA GLU A 75 0.02 -13.48 25.95
C GLU A 75 -0.18 -11.96 25.97
N ILE A 76 -0.60 -11.38 24.84
CA ILE A 76 -0.95 -9.96 24.70
C ILE A 76 -2.39 -9.79 24.20
N TYR A 77 -3.01 -8.65 24.52
CA TYR A 77 -4.41 -8.35 24.19
C TYR A 77 -4.48 -7.09 23.34
N PHE A 78 -4.92 -7.21 22.10
CA PHE A 78 -5.10 -6.06 21.20
C PHE A 78 -6.44 -5.36 21.39
N ALA A 79 -7.46 -6.05 21.92
CA ALA A 79 -8.78 -5.47 22.20
C ALA A 79 -9.50 -6.25 23.33
N PRO A 80 -10.36 -5.59 24.14
CA PRO A 80 -11.04 -6.21 25.29
C PRO A 80 -11.88 -7.46 24.98
N ASN A 81 -12.37 -7.59 23.74
CA ASN A 81 -13.26 -8.67 23.30
C ASN A 81 -12.62 -9.60 22.25
N ARG A 82 -11.29 -9.62 22.13
CA ARG A 82 -10.58 -10.55 21.23
C ARG A 82 -9.78 -11.58 22.03
N PRO A 83 -9.62 -12.81 21.50
CA PRO A 83 -8.78 -13.81 22.15
C PRO A 83 -7.33 -13.31 22.29
N PRO A 84 -6.62 -13.70 23.36
CA PRO A 84 -5.22 -13.36 23.54
C PRO A 84 -4.35 -13.85 22.39
N PHE A 85 -3.38 -13.03 22.00
CA PHE A 85 -2.34 -13.39 21.06
C PHE A 85 -1.14 -13.96 21.83
N LYS A 86 -0.80 -15.22 21.56
CA LYS A 86 0.26 -15.96 22.27
C LYS A 86 1.62 -15.64 21.67
N ILE A 87 2.53 -15.11 22.47
CA ILE A 87 3.87 -14.68 22.01
C ILE A 87 5.02 -15.44 22.68
N ARG A 88 4.72 -16.45 23.49
CA ARG A 88 5.72 -17.27 24.18
C ARG A 88 6.78 -17.82 23.21
N GLY A 89 8.05 -17.53 23.49
CA GLY A 89 9.21 -18.00 22.72
C GLY A 89 9.52 -17.18 21.46
N PHE A 90 8.83 -16.07 21.22
CA PHE A 90 9.12 -15.20 20.07
C PHE A 90 10.48 -14.51 20.20
N ASP A 91 10.88 -14.18 21.44
CA ASP A 91 12.21 -13.72 21.79
C ASP A 91 13.29 -14.68 21.29
N GLN A 92 13.16 -15.98 21.57
CA GLN A 92 14.12 -17.00 21.14
C GLN A 92 14.10 -17.16 19.62
N LYS A 93 12.91 -17.20 19.00
CA LYS A 93 12.79 -17.32 17.53
C LYS A 93 13.45 -16.13 16.81
N LEU A 94 13.30 -14.92 17.35
CA LEU A 94 13.93 -13.72 16.79
C LEU A 94 15.45 -13.79 16.93
N ARG A 95 15.95 -14.18 18.11
CA ARG A 95 17.39 -14.39 18.35
C ARG A 95 17.97 -15.42 17.38
N ASP A 96 17.30 -16.56 17.23
CA ASP A 96 17.73 -17.64 16.34
C ASP A 96 17.78 -17.19 14.88
N LYS A 97 16.78 -16.44 14.42
CA LYS A 97 16.75 -15.93 13.05
C LYS A 97 17.85 -14.90 12.82
N ILE A 98 18.06 -13.93 13.72
CA ILE A 98 19.17 -12.95 13.60
C ILE A 98 20.53 -13.64 13.63
N ALA A 99 20.71 -14.66 14.48
CA ALA A 99 21.94 -15.46 14.52
C ALA A 99 22.18 -16.21 13.19
N GLU A 100 21.13 -16.69 12.54
CA GLU A 100 21.21 -17.31 11.21
C GLU A 100 21.72 -16.31 10.16
N TYR A 101 21.17 -15.10 10.09
CA TYR A 101 21.68 -14.03 9.21
C TYR A 101 23.15 -13.71 9.48
N LYS A 102 23.52 -13.55 10.76
CA LYS A 102 24.90 -13.27 11.18
C LYS A 102 25.86 -14.38 10.77
N ALA A 103 25.44 -15.65 10.81
CA ALA A 103 26.27 -16.77 10.40
C ALA A 103 26.63 -16.72 8.91
N TYR A 104 25.70 -16.29 8.04
CA TYR A 104 25.94 -16.15 6.60
C TYR A 104 26.67 -14.85 6.24
N ALA A 105 26.33 -13.72 6.87
CA ALA A 105 26.97 -12.43 6.61
C ALA A 105 28.41 -12.36 7.13
N GLY A 106 28.78 -13.22 8.08
CA GLY A 106 30.13 -13.26 8.64
C GLY A 106 30.51 -11.93 9.29
N ASN A 107 31.64 -11.35 8.91
CA ASN A 107 32.14 -10.09 9.50
C ASN A 107 31.41 -8.83 9.01
N ALA A 108 30.63 -8.92 7.92
CA ALA A 108 29.89 -7.79 7.37
C ALA A 108 28.78 -7.28 8.33
N MET A 109 28.26 -8.16 9.20
CA MET A 109 27.16 -7.85 10.12
C MET A 109 27.64 -7.87 11.57
N LYS A 110 27.33 -6.85 12.38
CA LYS A 110 27.57 -6.81 13.82
C LYS A 110 26.22 -6.84 14.55
N VAL A 111 26.01 -7.78 15.46
CA VAL A 111 24.78 -7.89 16.25
C VAL A 111 25.03 -7.44 17.68
N THR A 112 24.21 -6.53 18.19
CA THR A 112 24.24 -6.01 19.56
C THR A 112 22.86 -6.23 20.20
N TYR A 113 22.82 -6.80 21.40
CA TYR A 113 21.58 -6.91 22.18
C TYR A 113 21.53 -5.76 23.19
N VAL A 114 20.46 -4.97 23.16
CA VAL A 114 20.25 -3.88 24.11
C VAL A 114 19.74 -4.48 25.42
N ALA A 115 20.44 -4.19 26.52
CA ALA A 115 20.14 -4.73 27.85
C ALA A 115 19.58 -3.66 28.80
N ASP A 116 20.09 -2.43 28.73
CA ASP A 116 19.69 -1.35 29.62
C ASP A 116 18.50 -0.59 29.06
N ASP A 117 17.47 -0.39 29.90
CA ASP A 117 16.28 0.41 29.62
C ASP A 117 15.68 0.15 28.22
N VAL A 118 15.47 -1.14 27.93
CA VAL A 118 15.13 -1.61 26.58
C VAL A 118 13.87 -0.93 26.02
N THR A 119 12.89 -0.65 26.88
CA THR A 119 11.63 -0.03 26.48
C THR A 119 11.85 1.42 26.04
N GLU A 120 12.54 2.24 26.81
CA GLU A 120 12.82 3.64 26.43
C GLU A 120 13.85 3.73 25.30
N ALA A 121 14.89 2.89 25.33
CA ALA A 121 15.86 2.79 24.23
C ALA A 121 15.17 2.36 22.93
N GLY A 122 14.17 1.48 23.02
CA GLY A 122 13.37 1.03 21.88
C GLY A 122 12.47 2.13 21.34
N LYS A 123 11.74 2.85 22.20
CA LYS A 123 10.92 4.01 21.80
C LYS A 123 11.76 5.09 21.11
N LYS A 124 12.94 5.40 21.65
CA LYS A 124 13.91 6.33 21.03
C LYS A 124 14.41 5.83 19.67
N ALA A 125 14.47 4.52 19.48
CA ALA A 125 14.79 3.88 18.21
C ALA A 125 13.57 3.67 17.29
N LYS A 126 12.46 4.35 17.57
CA LYS A 126 11.18 4.27 16.83
C LYS A 126 10.56 2.87 16.81
N LEU A 127 10.84 2.02 17.81
CA LEU A 127 10.18 0.74 17.97
C LEU A 127 8.81 0.91 18.62
N ARG A 128 7.82 0.14 18.17
CA ARG A 128 6.48 0.16 18.72
C ARG A 128 6.43 -0.61 20.04
N ALA A 129 6.23 0.11 21.13
CA ALA A 129 5.92 -0.51 22.41
C ALA A 129 4.51 -1.10 22.40
N PHE A 130 4.32 -2.26 23.05
CA PHE A 130 3.02 -2.88 23.25
C PHE A 130 2.77 -3.15 24.73
N ARG A 131 1.49 -3.19 25.11
CA ARG A 131 1.09 -3.26 26.51
C ARG A 131 0.69 -4.66 26.93
N GLY A 132 1.15 -5.06 28.11
CA GLY A 132 0.76 -6.31 28.76
C GLY A 132 -0.48 -6.16 29.64
N LYS A 133 -0.85 -7.25 30.33
CA LYS A 133 -1.92 -7.24 31.35
C LYS A 133 -1.47 -6.68 32.70
N ALA A 134 -0.16 -6.63 32.94
CA ALA A 134 0.39 -6.21 34.22
C ALA A 134 0.36 -4.68 34.37
N PHE A 135 0.08 -4.24 35.60
CA PHE A 135 0.13 -2.85 36.02
C PHE A 135 1.19 -2.73 37.12
N THR A 136 2.10 -1.78 36.97
CA THR A 136 3.08 -1.39 37.98
C THR A 136 2.64 -0.10 38.68
N LEU A 137 3.09 0.08 39.92
CA LEU A 137 2.81 1.30 40.68
C LEU A 137 3.88 2.34 40.29
N SER A 138 3.46 3.44 39.67
CA SER A 138 4.32 4.57 39.30
C SER A 138 4.88 5.24 40.56
N GLU A 139 6.07 5.85 40.46
CA GLU A 139 6.71 6.60 41.55
C GLU A 139 5.82 7.76 42.08
N GLY A 140 4.88 8.25 41.26
CA GLY A 140 3.87 9.26 41.64
C GLY A 140 2.57 8.71 42.26
N GLY A 141 2.45 7.40 42.49
CA GLY A 141 1.27 6.79 43.14
C GLY A 141 0.12 6.37 42.22
N GLY A 142 0.34 6.32 40.90
CA GLY A 142 -0.63 5.84 39.91
C GLY A 142 -0.39 4.39 39.46
N LEU A 143 -1.42 3.70 38.96
CA LEU A 143 -1.24 2.42 38.25
C LEU A 143 -0.82 2.71 36.80
N GLN A 144 0.38 2.30 36.41
CA GLN A 144 0.91 2.41 35.06
C GLN A 144 0.92 1.02 34.41
N GLN A 145 0.45 0.93 33.18
CA GLN A 145 0.41 -0.35 32.45
C GLN A 145 1.80 -0.66 31.88
N ASP A 146 2.28 -1.90 32.07
CA ASP A 146 3.62 -2.28 31.63
C ASP A 146 3.74 -2.29 30.11
N GLU A 147 4.81 -1.67 29.60
CA GLU A 147 5.14 -1.56 28.19
C GLU A 147 6.37 -2.39 27.84
N TYR A 148 6.26 -3.12 26.72
CA TYR A 148 7.25 -4.07 26.25
C TYR A 148 7.66 -3.73 24.81
N VAL A 149 8.90 -4.05 24.46
CA VAL A 149 9.45 -3.88 23.12
C VAL A 149 10.04 -5.21 22.64
N LEU A 150 9.72 -5.57 21.40
CA LEU A 150 10.27 -6.72 20.69
C LEU A 150 10.52 -6.32 19.24
N GLY A 151 11.76 -6.00 18.91
CA GLY A 151 12.10 -5.49 17.59
C GLY A 151 13.59 -5.40 17.30
N VAL A 152 13.92 -4.96 16.09
CA VAL A 152 15.29 -4.91 15.58
C VAL A 152 15.49 -3.62 14.80
N THR A 153 16.64 -2.96 14.96
CA THR A 153 17.06 -1.86 14.09
C THR A 153 18.30 -2.23 13.29
N PHE A 154 18.30 -1.83 12.03
CA PHE A 154 19.36 -2.08 11.06
C PHE A 154 20.00 -0.74 10.69
N HIS A 155 21.28 -0.59 11.01
CA HIS A 155 22.05 0.64 10.77
C HIS A 155 23.11 0.34 9.72
N TYR A 156 23.06 1.06 8.61
CA TYR A 156 24.04 0.93 7.53
C TYR A 156 24.40 2.32 6.99
N LYS A 157 25.69 2.67 7.08
CA LYS A 157 26.19 4.01 6.75
C LYS A 157 25.40 5.11 7.49
N ASN A 158 24.68 5.96 6.77
CA ASN A 158 23.83 7.03 7.28
C ASN A 158 22.34 6.68 7.29
N ALA A 159 21.97 5.44 6.97
CA ALA A 159 20.59 4.99 6.94
C ALA A 159 20.28 4.05 8.10
N MET A 160 19.03 4.13 8.55
CA MET A 160 18.46 3.25 9.57
C MET A 160 17.10 2.75 9.10
N GLU A 161 16.87 1.45 9.29
CA GLU A 161 15.59 0.78 9.09
C GLU A 161 15.16 0.06 10.37
N VAL A 162 13.85 -0.02 10.59
CA VAL A 162 13.27 -0.48 11.84
C VAL A 162 12.30 -1.64 11.59
N PHE A 163 12.47 -2.71 12.35
CA PHE A 163 11.50 -3.80 12.47
C PHE A 163 10.79 -3.67 13.82
N GLU A 164 9.69 -2.92 13.81
CA GLU A 164 9.05 -2.33 14.99
C GLU A 164 8.32 -3.30 15.93
N ALA A 165 7.87 -4.45 15.43
CA ALA A 165 7.12 -5.42 16.21
C ALA A 165 7.28 -6.83 15.63
N ALA A 166 8.25 -7.59 16.14
CA ALA A 166 8.51 -8.95 15.68
C ALA A 166 7.52 -9.97 16.26
N LEU A 167 6.22 -9.76 16.01
CA LEU A 167 5.10 -10.55 16.53
C LEU A 167 4.65 -11.67 15.59
N HIS A 168 5.29 -11.82 14.43
CA HIS A 168 4.95 -12.83 13.41
C HIS A 168 6.21 -13.62 13.04
N PRO A 169 6.55 -14.69 13.77
CA PRO A 169 7.79 -15.44 13.53
C PRO A 169 7.87 -16.10 12.16
N ASP A 170 6.72 -16.44 11.59
CA ASP A 170 6.52 -16.88 10.21
C ASP A 170 6.97 -15.81 9.19
N SER A 171 6.90 -14.52 9.57
CA SER A 171 7.28 -13.43 8.69
C SER A 171 8.72 -12.95 8.79
N TYR A 172 9.48 -13.42 9.78
CA TYR A 172 10.79 -12.83 10.13
C TYR A 172 11.77 -12.77 8.96
N GLU A 173 11.90 -13.82 8.14
CA GLU A 173 12.85 -13.82 7.02
C GLU A 173 12.52 -12.74 5.98
N PHE A 174 11.24 -12.65 5.58
CA PHE A 174 10.80 -11.59 4.69
C PHE A 174 10.98 -10.21 5.32
N GLU A 175 10.55 -10.05 6.58
CA GLU A 175 10.60 -8.75 7.24
C GLU A 175 12.04 -8.27 7.37
N ILE A 176 12.96 -9.11 7.85
CA ILE A 176 14.38 -8.80 7.97
C ILE A 176 14.98 -8.51 6.59
N THR A 177 14.80 -9.41 5.61
CA THR A 177 15.38 -9.22 4.25
C THR A 177 14.89 -7.94 3.61
N LYS A 178 13.58 -7.63 3.74
CA LYS A 178 13.00 -6.37 3.27
C LYS A 178 13.71 -5.16 3.87
N ARG A 179 13.99 -5.14 5.18
CA ARG A 179 14.71 -4.03 5.82
C ARG A 179 16.18 -3.95 5.39
N LEU A 180 16.84 -5.09 5.16
CA LEU A 180 18.22 -5.12 4.65
C LEU A 180 18.30 -4.51 3.23
N LEU A 181 17.37 -4.87 2.35
CA LEU A 181 17.30 -4.28 1.02
C LEU A 181 16.96 -2.78 1.09
N ARG A 182 15.98 -2.39 1.92
CA ARG A 182 15.61 -0.98 2.09
C ARG A 182 16.72 -0.13 2.68
N VAL A 183 17.45 -0.60 3.70
CA VAL A 183 18.52 0.19 4.32
C VAL A 183 19.68 0.40 3.36
N LYS A 184 19.94 -0.57 2.47
CA LYS A 184 20.91 -0.44 1.38
C LYS A 184 20.50 0.70 0.44
N ASP A 185 19.29 0.62 -0.10
CA ASP A 185 18.76 1.58 -1.06
C ASP A 185 18.69 2.97 -0.45
N LYS A 186 18.18 3.08 0.79
CA LYS A 186 18.12 4.32 1.54
C LYS A 186 19.50 4.96 1.69
N ALA A 187 20.52 4.19 2.04
CA ALA A 187 21.89 4.71 2.15
C ALA A 187 22.45 5.20 0.80
N GLU A 188 22.17 4.49 -0.29
CA GLU A 188 22.64 4.84 -1.64
C GLU A 188 21.93 6.10 -2.19
N HIS A 189 20.61 6.18 -2.02
CA HIS A 189 19.78 7.28 -2.53
C HIS A 189 19.86 8.54 -1.66
N SER A 190 20.07 8.40 -0.34
CA SER A 190 20.21 9.57 0.56
C SER A 190 21.38 10.48 0.16
N LEU A 191 22.39 9.93 -0.53
CA LEU A 191 23.52 10.73 -1.05
C LEU A 191 23.08 11.69 -2.16
N LYS A 192 22.15 11.26 -3.03
CA LYS A 192 21.59 12.10 -4.12
C LYS A 192 20.65 13.17 -3.56
N MET A 193 20.00 12.88 -2.44
CA MET A 193 19.01 13.77 -1.80
C MET A 193 19.60 14.62 -0.67
N LYS A 194 20.92 14.66 -0.50
CA LYS A 194 21.57 15.30 0.67
C LYS A 194 21.11 16.74 0.90
N ASP A 195 21.01 17.54 -0.15
CA ASP A 195 20.62 18.96 -0.03
C ASP A 195 19.14 19.11 0.31
N VAL A 196 18.28 18.28 -0.28
CA VAL A 196 16.83 18.20 -0.01
C VAL A 196 16.59 17.78 1.44
N LEU A 197 17.26 16.71 1.91
CA LEU A 197 17.15 16.22 3.28
C LEU A 197 17.64 17.27 4.29
N ARG A 198 18.75 17.95 3.99
CA ARG A 198 19.29 19.02 4.86
C ARG A 198 18.37 20.23 4.92
N ALA A 199 17.71 20.58 3.82
CA ALA A 199 16.72 21.65 3.79
C ALA A 199 15.52 21.30 4.68
N GLY A 200 14.96 20.09 4.55
CA GLY A 200 13.87 19.61 5.39
C GLY A 200 14.23 19.58 6.88
N ASP A 201 15.39 19.03 7.25
CA ASP A 201 15.88 18.99 8.63
C ASP A 201 16.09 20.41 9.22
N ALA A 202 16.59 21.35 8.43
CA ALA A 202 16.73 22.74 8.86
C ALA A 202 15.38 23.40 9.16
N VAL A 203 14.37 23.16 8.30
CA VAL A 203 13.00 23.64 8.52
C VAL A 203 12.40 22.99 9.77
N ALA A 204 12.52 21.66 9.92
CA ALA A 204 12.01 20.94 11.09
C ALA A 204 12.56 21.51 12.40
N LYS A 205 13.89 21.67 12.48
CA LYS A 205 14.56 22.21 13.67
C LYS A 205 14.15 23.64 13.98
N ALA A 206 13.96 24.46 12.97
CA ALA A 206 13.52 25.84 13.16
C ALA A 206 12.06 25.91 13.65
N THR A 207 11.17 25.09 13.07
CA THR A 207 9.78 24.98 13.50
C THR A 207 9.66 24.39 14.91
N GLU A 208 10.44 23.35 15.22
CA GLU A 208 10.51 22.74 16.56
C GLU A 208 11.06 23.74 17.59
N ALA A 209 12.10 24.51 17.26
CA ALA A 209 12.63 25.54 18.16
C ALA A 209 11.59 26.65 18.44
N CYS A 210 10.84 27.06 17.42
CA CYS A 210 9.74 28.02 17.58
C CYS A 210 8.63 27.47 18.49
N ASP A 211 8.14 26.26 18.21
CA ASP A 211 7.10 25.60 19.03
C ASP A 211 7.56 25.34 20.48
N ALA A 212 8.79 24.87 20.66
CA ALA A 212 9.40 24.67 21.98
C ALA A 212 9.48 25.99 22.77
N ALA A 213 9.84 27.11 22.12
CA ALA A 213 9.87 28.42 22.76
C ALA A 213 8.47 28.87 23.23
N TRP A 214 7.41 28.56 22.46
CA TRP A 214 6.03 28.80 22.88
C TRP A 214 5.63 27.92 24.06
N LYS A 215 5.96 26.63 24.05
CA LYS A 215 5.71 25.70 25.16
C LYS A 215 6.46 26.10 26.44
N GLU A 216 7.70 26.56 26.33
CA GLU A 216 8.51 27.05 27.46
C GLU A 216 8.02 28.40 28.00
N ALA A 217 7.51 29.28 27.13
CA ALA A 217 6.98 30.58 27.54
C ALA A 217 5.74 30.46 28.43
N ALA A 218 4.92 29.41 28.26
CA ALA A 218 3.78 29.15 29.13
C ALA A 218 3.56 27.63 29.30
N PRO A 219 4.37 26.96 30.16
CA PRO A 219 4.25 25.52 30.36
C PRO A 219 2.86 25.18 30.88
N ASP A 220 2.28 24.11 30.35
CA ASP A 220 1.04 23.57 30.88
C ASP A 220 1.31 23.10 32.32
N ALA A 221 0.63 23.72 33.30
CA ALA A 221 0.60 23.18 34.65
C ALA A 221 -0.01 21.78 34.57
N ALA A 222 0.64 20.79 35.18
CA ALA A 222 0.17 19.41 35.20
C ALA A 222 -1.35 19.34 35.45
N ASP A 223 -2.05 18.68 34.53
CA ASP A 223 -3.51 18.65 34.41
C ASP A 223 -4.23 18.37 35.74
N ASP A 224 -4.75 19.42 36.38
CA ASP A 224 -5.91 19.32 37.28
C ASP A 224 -7.01 20.23 36.70
N ASN A 225 -7.82 19.65 35.83
CA ASN A 225 -9.09 20.15 35.26
C ASN A 225 -9.05 20.81 33.85
N PRO A 226 -9.43 20.08 32.78
CA PRO A 226 -9.58 20.59 31.41
C PRO A 226 -10.55 21.77 31.26
N LEU A 227 -11.45 21.98 32.23
CA LEU A 227 -12.38 23.11 32.26
C LEU A 227 -11.74 24.41 32.77
N ALA A 228 -10.55 24.36 33.38
CA ALA A 228 -9.80 25.55 33.82
C ALA A 228 -9.35 26.42 32.63
N LEU A 229 -9.14 25.82 31.46
CA LEU A 229 -8.85 26.48 30.18
C LEU A 229 -10.01 27.34 29.65
N LEU A 230 -11.23 27.15 30.17
CA LEU A 230 -12.42 27.95 29.85
C LEU A 230 -12.54 29.19 30.76
N SER A 231 -11.69 29.33 31.78
CA SER A 231 -11.65 30.53 32.62
C SER A 231 -10.90 31.67 31.93
N GLY A 232 -11.45 32.89 32.02
CA GLY A 232 -10.79 34.09 31.49
C GLY A 232 -9.45 34.38 32.17
N GLU A 233 -9.30 34.04 33.46
CA GLU A 233 -8.07 34.25 34.24
C GLU A 233 -6.89 33.41 33.75
N ALA A 234 -7.08 32.10 33.50
CA ALA A 234 -6.01 31.24 33.00
C ALA A 234 -5.51 31.70 31.61
N THR A 235 -6.44 32.16 30.77
CA THR A 235 -6.12 32.71 29.44
C THR A 235 -5.31 34.00 29.55
N GLN A 236 -5.64 34.88 30.50
CA GLN A 236 -4.87 36.11 30.74
C GLN A 236 -3.49 35.84 31.34
N HIS A 237 -3.34 34.87 32.23
CA HIS A 237 -2.05 34.49 32.78
C HIS A 237 -1.09 33.95 31.70
N LYS A 238 -1.58 33.06 30.82
CA LYS A 238 -0.80 32.58 29.68
C LYS A 238 -0.44 33.70 28.70
N LEU A 239 -1.40 34.60 28.40
CA LEU A 239 -1.13 35.76 27.56
C LEU A 239 -0.03 36.64 28.15
N ALA A 240 -0.07 36.93 29.45
CA ALA A 240 0.96 37.71 30.13
C ALA A 240 2.35 37.03 30.06
N ALA A 241 2.39 35.71 30.20
CA ALA A 241 3.61 34.93 30.07
C ALA A 241 4.19 35.03 28.64
N TYR A 242 3.36 34.84 27.60
CA TYR A 242 3.77 35.04 26.21
C TYR A 242 4.23 36.46 25.91
N LYS A 243 3.55 37.48 26.44
CA LYS A 243 3.98 38.88 26.32
C LYS A 243 5.37 39.09 26.91
N SER A 244 5.64 38.51 28.08
CA SER A 244 6.96 38.61 28.74
C SER A 244 8.07 37.89 27.97
N ALA A 245 7.73 36.81 27.27
CA ALA A 245 8.63 35.99 26.47
C ALA A 245 8.75 36.47 24.99
N LYS A 246 8.14 37.60 24.61
CA LYS A 246 8.10 38.04 23.20
C LYS A 246 9.49 38.07 22.53
N ALA A 247 10.50 38.61 23.21
CA ALA A 247 11.85 38.70 22.63
C ALA A 247 12.49 37.32 22.37
N SER A 248 12.26 36.34 23.24
CA SER A 248 12.72 34.96 23.02
C SER A 248 11.92 34.26 21.92
N LEU A 249 10.62 34.54 21.80
CA LEU A 249 9.77 34.03 20.72
C LEU A 249 10.20 34.59 19.36
N ASP A 250 10.45 35.90 19.27
CA ASP A 250 10.96 36.54 18.04
C ASP A 250 12.32 35.95 17.61
N ALA A 251 13.21 35.66 18.57
CA ALA A 251 14.50 35.04 18.26
C ALA A 251 14.38 33.58 17.82
N ALA A 252 13.52 32.78 18.46
CA ALA A 252 13.32 31.37 18.14
C ALA A 252 12.60 31.18 16.79
N CYS A 253 11.52 31.94 16.57
CA CYS A 253 10.70 31.82 15.37
C CYS A 253 11.29 32.56 14.17
N GLY A 254 12.14 33.58 14.36
CA GLY A 254 12.86 34.24 13.25
C GLY A 254 13.81 33.30 12.48
N GLY A 255 14.30 32.23 13.10
CA GLY A 255 15.10 31.20 12.43
C GLY A 255 14.32 30.38 11.39
N LEU A 256 12.97 30.36 11.48
CA LEU A 256 12.10 29.65 10.56
C LEU A 256 12.08 30.31 9.17
N ASP A 257 12.01 31.64 9.11
CA ASP A 257 12.02 32.38 7.84
C ASP A 257 13.32 32.12 7.06
N ASP A 258 14.47 32.12 7.74
CA ASP A 258 15.79 31.82 7.15
C ASP A 258 15.90 30.36 6.67
N ALA A 259 15.32 29.42 7.41
CA ALA A 259 15.29 28.01 7.02
C ALA A 259 14.41 27.80 5.78
N LEU A 260 13.23 28.42 5.75
CA LEU A 260 12.30 28.41 4.63
C LEU A 260 12.91 29.02 3.36
N ALA A 261 13.64 30.14 3.48
CA ALA A 261 14.33 30.75 2.35
C ALA A 261 15.33 29.78 1.69
N LYS A 262 16.12 29.06 2.49
CA LYS A 262 17.06 28.03 1.98
C LYS A 262 16.34 26.82 1.42
N ALA A 263 15.23 26.40 2.03
CA ALA A 263 14.46 25.26 1.55
C ALA A 263 13.83 25.54 0.18
N ARG A 264 13.37 26.77 -0.06
CA ARG A 264 12.85 27.21 -1.37
C ARG A 264 13.87 27.12 -2.50
N GLU A 265 15.17 27.20 -2.23
CA GLU A 265 16.21 26.96 -3.24
C GLU A 265 16.20 25.53 -3.78
N GLN A 266 15.56 24.59 -3.06
CA GLN A 266 15.41 23.19 -3.44
C GLN A 266 13.96 22.84 -3.84
N ALA A 267 13.06 23.83 -3.96
CA ALA A 267 11.67 23.60 -4.33
C ALA A 267 11.55 22.93 -5.72
N GLY A 268 10.57 22.04 -5.87
CA GLY A 268 10.34 21.27 -7.09
C GLY A 268 11.31 20.10 -7.31
N ARG A 269 12.35 19.94 -6.45
CA ARG A 269 13.24 18.77 -6.52
C ARG A 269 12.65 17.53 -5.85
N HIS A 270 11.69 17.71 -4.94
CA HIS A 270 11.01 16.62 -4.25
C HIS A 270 9.67 17.11 -3.66
N ASP A 271 8.58 16.42 -3.98
CA ASP A 271 7.22 16.79 -3.58
C ASP A 271 7.02 16.84 -2.06
N ILE A 272 7.66 15.93 -1.31
CA ILE A 272 7.57 15.95 0.16
C ILE A 272 8.24 17.21 0.72
N LEU A 273 9.36 17.66 0.14
CA LEU A 273 9.98 18.91 0.58
C LEU A 273 9.06 20.10 0.27
N ASP A 274 8.38 20.09 -0.88
CA ASP A 274 7.42 21.15 -1.22
C ASP A 274 6.26 21.20 -0.22
N ARG A 275 5.79 20.05 0.27
CA ARG A 275 4.80 19.99 1.37
C ARG A 275 5.36 20.48 2.70
N VAL A 276 6.60 20.11 3.04
CA VAL A 276 7.29 20.64 4.23
C VAL A 276 7.35 22.17 4.17
N ILE A 277 7.75 22.74 3.03
CA ILE A 277 7.80 24.19 2.82
C ILE A 277 6.40 24.79 2.98
N LEU A 278 5.37 24.20 2.36
CA LEU A 278 3.99 24.69 2.44
C LEU A 278 3.46 24.76 3.88
N ILE A 279 3.64 23.69 4.66
CA ILE A 279 3.14 23.63 6.04
C ILE A 279 3.94 24.57 6.96
N ALA A 280 5.27 24.60 6.79
CA ALA A 280 6.13 25.48 7.57
C ALA A 280 5.92 26.96 7.23
N ASP A 281 5.56 27.30 5.98
CA ASP A 281 5.14 28.65 5.61
C ASP A 281 3.86 29.06 6.36
N ALA A 282 2.88 28.17 6.45
CA ALA A 282 1.68 28.43 7.24
C ALA A 282 2.00 28.61 8.74
N ALA A 283 3.00 27.90 9.26
CA ALA A 283 3.47 28.09 10.64
C ALA A 283 4.13 29.47 10.82
N ALA A 284 4.98 29.88 9.88
CA ALA A 284 5.59 31.21 9.88
C ALA A 284 4.55 32.32 9.76
N GLU A 285 3.57 32.20 8.86
CA GLU A 285 2.47 33.13 8.72
C GLU A 285 1.64 33.23 10.00
N GLN A 286 1.29 32.08 10.62
CA GLN A 286 0.57 32.07 11.87
C GLN A 286 1.35 32.77 13.00
N TYR A 287 2.68 32.64 13.01
CA TYR A 287 3.54 33.38 13.93
C TYR A 287 3.51 34.90 13.67
N HIS A 288 3.65 35.31 12.40
CA HIS A 288 3.62 36.72 12.00
C HIS A 288 2.28 37.40 12.32
N GLU A 289 1.17 36.65 12.33
CA GLU A 289 -0.13 37.12 12.83
C GLU A 289 -0.18 37.29 14.37
N LEU A 290 0.47 36.38 15.11
CA LEU A 290 0.46 36.36 16.57
C LEU A 290 1.39 37.41 17.19
N SER A 291 2.55 37.65 16.59
CA SER A 291 3.59 38.52 17.15
C SER A 291 3.11 39.96 17.42
N PRO A 292 2.33 40.62 16.53
CA PRO A 292 1.73 41.93 16.81
C PRO A 292 0.68 41.89 17.93
N LEU A 293 -0.08 40.80 18.06
CA LEU A 293 -1.11 40.66 19.11
C LEU A 293 -0.50 40.60 20.51
N LEU A 294 0.73 40.08 20.64
CA LEU A 294 1.48 40.12 21.90
C LEU A 294 1.87 41.54 22.31
N ALA A 295 2.03 42.45 21.35
CA ALA A 295 2.33 43.86 21.61
C ALA A 295 1.06 44.72 21.87
N SER A 296 -0.13 44.16 21.61
CA SER A 296 -1.41 44.87 21.74
C SER A 296 -1.97 44.81 23.16
N ASP A 297 -2.57 45.90 23.63
CA ASP A 297 -3.34 45.96 24.87
C ASP A 297 -4.82 45.59 24.69
N ASP A 298 -5.20 45.07 23.52
CA ASP A 298 -6.57 44.64 23.22
C ASP A 298 -7.01 43.46 24.12
N PRO A 299 -8.09 43.61 24.92
CA PRO A 299 -8.60 42.54 25.77
C PRO A 299 -9.11 41.31 25.00
N THR A 300 -9.44 41.44 23.71
CA THR A 300 -9.93 40.36 22.85
C THR A 300 -8.82 39.48 22.28
N ALA A 301 -7.56 39.93 22.35
CA ALA A 301 -6.40 39.23 21.81
C ALA A 301 -6.16 37.85 22.45
N GLY A 302 -6.58 37.64 23.71
CA GLY A 302 -6.30 36.39 24.44
C GLY A 302 -6.86 35.13 23.78
N ASN A 303 -8.06 35.20 23.21
CA ASN A 303 -8.66 34.05 22.51
C ASN A 303 -7.98 33.79 21.16
N ALA A 304 -7.63 34.85 20.43
CA ALA A 304 -6.91 34.76 19.17
C ALA A 304 -5.50 34.18 19.37
N VAL A 305 -4.78 34.64 20.39
CA VAL A 305 -3.45 34.11 20.76
C VAL A 305 -3.53 32.65 21.15
N ARG A 306 -4.48 32.26 22.01
CA ARG A 306 -4.64 30.84 22.40
C ARG A 306 -4.92 29.94 21.19
N GLY A 307 -5.86 30.32 20.34
CA GLY A 307 -6.19 29.54 19.15
C GLY A 307 -5.04 29.48 18.14
N GLY A 308 -4.32 30.59 17.96
CA GLY A 308 -3.16 30.63 17.08
C GLY A 308 -1.98 29.79 17.61
N VAL A 309 -1.69 29.78 18.91
CA VAL A 309 -0.64 28.93 19.50
C VAL A 309 -0.98 27.45 19.33
N GLN A 310 -2.24 27.06 19.52
CA GLN A 310 -2.67 25.68 19.26
C GLN A 310 -2.49 25.30 17.79
N ARG A 311 -2.83 26.20 16.85
CA ARG A 311 -2.60 25.98 15.43
C ARG A 311 -1.10 25.91 15.09
N LEU A 312 -0.27 26.76 15.71
CA LEU A 312 1.17 26.74 15.53
C LEU A 312 1.76 25.39 15.95
N GLY A 313 1.37 24.86 17.11
CA GLY A 313 1.79 23.53 17.55
C GLY A 313 1.34 22.41 16.60
N ALA A 314 0.09 22.46 16.11
CA ALA A 314 -0.39 21.50 15.13
C ALA A 314 0.37 21.57 13.79
N LEU A 315 0.76 22.77 13.34
CA LEU A 315 1.58 22.97 12.14
C LEU A 315 3.03 22.51 12.36
N ALA A 316 3.56 22.68 13.56
CA ALA A 316 4.88 22.17 13.94
C ALA A 316 4.91 20.64 13.92
N ASP A 317 3.92 19.98 14.53
CA ASP A 317 3.77 18.53 14.51
C ASP A 317 3.60 18.01 13.07
N ALA A 318 2.78 18.69 12.26
CA ALA A 318 2.59 18.34 10.85
C ALA A 318 3.87 18.51 10.02
N THR A 319 4.66 19.56 10.29
CA THR A 319 5.97 19.78 9.64
C THR A 319 6.93 18.66 10.01
N ALA A 320 7.02 18.31 11.30
CA ALA A 320 7.88 17.23 11.77
C ALA A 320 7.50 15.89 11.13
N GLN A 321 6.20 15.62 10.97
CA GLN A 321 5.72 14.40 10.32
C GLN A 321 6.10 14.34 8.83
N GLU A 322 5.95 15.42 8.07
CA GLU A 322 6.35 15.45 6.65
C GLU A 322 7.87 15.39 6.49
N VAL A 323 8.65 15.95 7.42
CA VAL A 323 10.12 15.82 7.40
C VAL A 323 10.54 14.39 7.72
N GLU A 324 9.87 13.71 8.64
CA GLU A 324 10.10 12.28 8.87
C GLU A 324 9.78 11.45 7.60
N ASP A 325 8.70 11.77 6.90
CA ASP A 325 8.38 11.14 5.61
C ASP A 325 9.48 11.43 4.58
N LEU A 326 10.01 12.65 4.55
CA LEU A 326 11.13 13.04 3.68
C LEU A 326 12.42 12.26 4.03
N GLU A 327 12.75 12.08 5.31
CA GLU A 327 13.89 11.28 5.76
C GLU A 327 13.77 9.80 5.39
N ASN A 328 12.54 9.30 5.31
CA ASN A 328 12.23 7.92 4.96
C ASN A 328 11.99 7.68 3.46
N SER A 329 11.98 8.75 2.66
CA SER A 329 11.78 8.71 1.21
C SER A 329 12.96 8.16 0.38
N PRO A 330 14.25 8.32 0.75
CA PRO A 330 15.33 7.83 -0.11
C PRO A 330 15.26 6.32 -0.32
N GLY A 331 15.28 5.88 -1.58
CA GLY A 331 15.17 4.47 -1.95
C GLY A 331 13.77 3.89 -1.72
N ARG A 332 12.79 4.71 -1.35
CA ARG A 332 11.37 4.32 -1.30
C ARG A 332 10.84 4.29 -2.72
N ARG A 333 10.40 3.11 -3.13
CA ARG A 333 9.73 2.92 -4.41
C ARG A 333 8.33 3.50 -4.34
N ARG A 334 7.98 4.37 -5.29
CA ARG A 334 6.63 4.98 -5.36
C ARG A 334 5.77 4.29 -6.40
N ILE A 335 4.48 4.30 -6.14
CA ILE A 335 3.45 3.82 -7.07
C ILE A 335 2.78 5.04 -7.69
N GLY A 336 3.00 5.24 -8.99
CA GLY A 336 2.31 6.24 -9.79
C GLY A 336 0.90 5.77 -10.13
N PHE A 337 -0.12 6.51 -9.71
CA PHE A 337 -1.49 6.31 -10.20
C PHE A 337 -1.73 7.24 -11.37
N VAL A 338 -2.03 6.66 -12.53
CA VAL A 338 -2.37 7.40 -13.75
C VAL A 338 -3.75 8.01 -13.57
N CYS A 339 -3.84 9.34 -13.70
CA CYS A 339 -5.08 10.09 -13.50
C CYS A 339 -5.70 10.60 -14.82
N ASP A 340 -5.19 10.14 -15.96
CA ASP A 340 -5.68 10.42 -17.32
C ASP A 340 -6.78 9.44 -17.76
N GLY A 341 -7.54 9.79 -18.80
CA GLY A 341 -8.50 8.85 -19.41
C GLY A 341 -9.68 8.45 -18.51
N MET A 342 -10.08 9.31 -17.56
CA MET A 342 -11.15 9.07 -16.57
C MET A 342 -10.92 7.80 -15.73
N THR A 343 -9.68 7.55 -15.35
CA THR A 343 -9.32 6.50 -14.39
C THR A 343 -9.73 6.88 -12.96
N PHE A 344 -9.73 5.88 -12.07
CA PHE A 344 -9.78 6.13 -10.64
C PHE A 344 -8.48 6.78 -10.16
N CYS A 345 -8.58 8.02 -9.68
CA CYS A 345 -7.46 8.82 -9.19
C CYS A 345 -7.60 9.07 -7.67
N PRO A 346 -6.78 8.45 -6.81
CA PRO A 346 -6.91 8.53 -5.35
C PRO A 346 -6.29 9.82 -4.77
N PHE A 347 -6.51 10.97 -5.42
CA PHE A 347 -5.98 12.26 -4.97
C PHE A 347 -7.08 13.32 -5.03
N PRO A 348 -7.11 14.25 -4.06
CA PRO A 348 -7.89 15.48 -4.22
C PRO A 348 -7.40 16.26 -5.45
N ASP A 349 -8.32 16.97 -6.10
CA ASP A 349 -7.95 17.93 -7.14
C ASP A 349 -7.26 19.13 -6.50
N ALA A 350 -6.02 19.41 -6.93
CA ALA A 350 -5.26 20.56 -6.43
C ALA A 350 -5.72 21.89 -7.05
N THR A 351 -6.23 21.85 -8.29
CA THR A 351 -6.61 23.06 -9.04
C THR A 351 -8.06 23.44 -8.72
N PRO A 352 -8.34 24.64 -8.17
CA PRO A 352 -9.73 25.07 -7.95
C PRO A 352 -10.49 25.16 -9.28
N LEU A 353 -11.78 24.82 -9.27
CA LEU A 353 -12.62 24.89 -10.48
C LEU A 353 -12.72 26.31 -11.03
N ILE A 354 -12.78 27.29 -10.13
CA ILE A 354 -12.80 28.72 -10.44
C ILE A 354 -11.71 29.38 -9.60
N PRO A 355 -10.78 30.13 -10.21
CA PRO A 355 -9.84 30.97 -9.46
C PRO A 355 -10.59 31.95 -8.57
N LYS A 356 -10.15 32.13 -7.31
CA LYS A 356 -10.84 32.96 -6.31
C LYS A 356 -11.04 34.40 -6.78
N GLU A 357 -10.14 34.91 -7.60
CA GLU A 357 -10.15 36.25 -8.17
C GLU A 357 -11.33 36.46 -9.13
N LEU A 358 -11.83 35.38 -9.74
CA LEU A 358 -12.89 35.41 -10.73
C LEU A 358 -14.27 35.15 -10.12
N GLU A 359 -14.37 34.56 -8.93
CA GLU A 359 -15.65 34.22 -8.30
C GLU A 359 -16.58 35.44 -8.15
N GLY A 360 -16.07 36.54 -7.58
CA GLY A 360 -16.84 37.76 -7.38
C GLY A 360 -17.29 38.41 -8.69
N ALA A 361 -16.43 38.40 -9.70
CA ALA A 361 -16.74 38.96 -11.02
C ALA A 361 -17.77 38.12 -11.79
N LEU A 362 -17.71 36.79 -11.66
CA LEU A 362 -18.67 35.87 -12.27
C LEU A 362 -20.06 36.02 -11.65
N VAL A 363 -20.15 36.04 -10.30
CA VAL A 363 -21.43 36.24 -9.59
C VAL A 363 -22.04 37.60 -9.90
N GLN A 364 -21.22 38.65 -10.06
CA GLN A 364 -21.71 39.97 -10.46
C GLN A 364 -22.30 39.97 -11.88
N LYS A 365 -21.68 39.24 -12.82
CA LYS A 365 -22.18 39.12 -14.20
C LYS A 365 -23.44 38.27 -14.30
N ASN A 366 -23.55 37.21 -13.51
CA ASN A 366 -24.74 36.35 -13.47
C ASN A 366 -25.13 36.02 -12.00
N PRO A 367 -26.12 36.76 -11.43
CA PRO A 367 -26.53 36.59 -10.03
C PRO A 367 -27.03 35.18 -9.68
N ILE A 368 -27.49 34.40 -10.67
CA ILE A 368 -27.95 33.01 -10.46
C ILE A 368 -26.78 32.13 -10.00
N LEU A 369 -25.54 32.44 -10.39
CA LEU A 369 -24.34 31.72 -9.93
C LEU A 369 -24.13 31.82 -8.44
N GLY A 370 -24.55 32.93 -7.81
CA GLY A 370 -24.52 33.07 -6.36
C GLY A 370 -25.36 32.00 -5.62
N GLN A 371 -26.34 31.39 -6.29
CA GLN A 371 -27.15 30.30 -5.74
C GLN A 371 -26.63 28.91 -6.10
N LEU A 372 -25.96 28.76 -7.25
CA LEU A 372 -25.56 27.45 -7.79
C LEU A 372 -24.11 27.07 -7.46
N LEU A 373 -23.19 28.03 -7.44
CA LEU A 373 -21.78 27.80 -7.13
C LEU A 373 -21.57 27.14 -5.76
N PRO A 374 -22.27 27.54 -4.67
CA PRO A 374 -22.10 26.87 -3.39
C PRO A 374 -22.41 25.37 -3.44
N ALA A 375 -23.39 24.94 -4.25
CA ALA A 375 -23.74 23.53 -4.38
C ALA A 375 -22.68 22.73 -5.16
N VAL A 376 -22.06 23.33 -6.19
CA VAL A 376 -20.95 22.69 -6.93
C VAL A 376 -19.69 22.64 -6.08
N MET A 377 -19.37 23.72 -5.38
CA MET A 377 -18.23 23.73 -4.45
C MET A 377 -18.43 22.70 -3.35
N GLN A 378 -19.65 22.54 -2.82
CA GLN A 378 -19.95 21.48 -1.86
C GLN A 378 -19.70 20.07 -2.42
N ILE A 379 -20.05 19.81 -3.69
CA ILE A 379 -19.75 18.54 -4.35
C ILE A 379 -18.24 18.33 -4.45
N LEU A 380 -17.49 19.32 -4.94
CA LEU A 380 -16.04 19.25 -5.08
C LEU A 380 -15.34 19.06 -3.73
N ASP A 381 -15.75 19.78 -2.70
CA ASP A 381 -15.23 19.64 -1.34
C ASP A 381 -15.48 18.23 -0.81
N GLN A 382 -16.68 17.69 -1.03
CA GLN A 382 -17.01 16.33 -0.63
C GLN A 382 -16.21 15.29 -1.40
N MET A 383 -15.98 15.49 -2.71
CA MET A 383 -15.14 14.64 -3.55
C MET A 383 -13.71 14.63 -3.03
N ASN A 384 -13.12 15.82 -2.83
CA ASN A 384 -11.77 16.00 -2.33
C ASN A 384 -11.59 15.39 -0.93
N ALA A 385 -12.54 15.60 -0.03
CA ALA A 385 -12.52 14.98 1.30
C ALA A 385 -12.58 13.45 1.21
N THR A 386 -13.42 12.91 0.33
CA THR A 386 -13.54 11.47 0.10
C THR A 386 -12.25 10.88 -0.47
N MET A 387 -11.67 11.49 -1.51
CA MET A 387 -10.41 11.02 -2.09
C MET A 387 -9.24 11.16 -1.11
N ALA A 388 -9.19 12.21 -0.30
CA ALA A 388 -8.20 12.33 0.77
C ALA A 388 -8.34 11.22 1.82
N GLN A 389 -9.57 10.85 2.19
CA GLN A 389 -9.83 9.74 3.10
C GLN A 389 -9.44 8.40 2.47
N VAL A 390 -9.73 8.18 1.19
CA VAL A 390 -9.33 6.97 0.47
C VAL A 390 -7.81 6.89 0.35
N ASN A 391 -7.13 7.97 -0.02
CA ASN A 391 -5.67 8.05 -0.07
C ASN A 391 -5.04 7.63 1.26
N ARG A 392 -5.47 8.28 2.35
CA ARG A 392 -4.95 8.00 3.70
C ARG A 392 -5.32 6.59 4.16
N GLY A 393 -6.59 6.21 4.06
CA GLY A 393 -7.12 4.99 4.66
C GLY A 393 -6.84 3.72 3.87
N LEU A 394 -6.85 3.79 2.53
CA LEU A 394 -6.64 2.64 1.66
C LEU A 394 -5.15 2.42 1.39
N PHE A 395 -4.39 3.48 1.12
CA PHE A 395 -3.01 3.36 0.65
C PHE A 395 -1.97 3.72 1.72
N ARG A 396 -1.94 4.97 2.21
CA ARG A 396 -0.90 5.41 3.16
C ARG A 396 -0.90 4.64 4.47
N ALA A 397 -2.07 4.38 5.06
CA ALA A 397 -2.21 3.60 6.29
C ALA A 397 -1.75 2.14 6.14
N ARG A 398 -1.62 1.63 4.90
CA ARG A 398 -1.06 0.30 4.58
C ARG A 398 0.43 0.37 4.18
N GLY A 399 1.05 1.55 4.25
CA GLY A 399 2.47 1.74 3.98
C GLY A 399 2.83 2.02 2.52
N PHE A 400 1.83 2.09 1.62
CA PHE A 400 2.05 2.44 0.22
C PHE A 400 2.35 3.94 0.07
N ASP A 401 3.41 4.23 -0.69
CA ASP A 401 3.73 5.59 -1.11
C ASP A 401 3.23 5.78 -2.54
N ILE A 402 2.25 6.66 -2.70
CA ILE A 402 1.53 6.84 -3.96
C ILE A 402 1.66 8.28 -4.43
N VAL A 403 1.85 8.45 -5.73
CA VAL A 403 1.95 9.77 -6.38
C VAL A 403 0.99 9.85 -7.56
N ARG A 404 0.45 11.05 -7.80
CA ARG A 404 -0.36 11.32 -8.99
C ARG A 404 0.57 11.37 -10.19
N VAL A 405 0.25 10.65 -11.26
CA VAL A 405 0.93 10.75 -12.55
C VAL A 405 -0.06 11.23 -13.58
N ASP A 406 0.35 12.29 -14.27
CA ASP A 406 -0.28 12.85 -15.45
C ASP A 406 0.64 12.52 -16.63
N LEU A 407 0.14 11.72 -17.57
CA LEU A 407 0.92 11.16 -18.67
C LEU A 407 1.26 12.19 -19.75
N ASP A 408 0.70 13.40 -19.68
CA ASP A 408 1.10 14.51 -20.56
C ASP A 408 2.38 15.20 -20.07
N GLN A 409 2.85 14.85 -18.87
CA GLN A 409 4.08 15.34 -18.24
C GLN A 409 5.13 14.23 -18.11
N ASP A 410 6.36 14.60 -17.74
CA ASP A 410 7.42 13.64 -17.45
C ASP A 410 7.10 12.80 -16.20
N ILE A 411 7.29 11.48 -16.30
CA ILE A 411 7.11 10.56 -15.18
C ILE A 411 8.27 10.77 -14.18
N PRO A 412 8.00 10.98 -12.88
CA PRO A 412 9.07 11.14 -11.89
C PRO A 412 10.00 9.91 -11.81
N GLU A 413 11.32 10.14 -11.72
CA GLU A 413 12.35 9.08 -11.78
C GLU A 413 12.26 8.02 -10.67
N ASP A 414 11.55 8.31 -9.58
CA ASP A 414 11.38 7.44 -8.40
C ASP A 414 10.04 6.67 -8.39
N VAL A 415 9.30 6.73 -9.50
CA VAL A 415 8.15 5.86 -9.76
C VAL A 415 8.67 4.54 -10.34
N ASP A 416 8.54 3.44 -9.59
CA ASP A 416 8.94 2.10 -10.06
C ASP A 416 7.76 1.27 -10.56
N ALA A 417 6.54 1.68 -10.20
CA ALA A 417 5.32 1.01 -10.61
C ALA A 417 4.23 2.02 -11.01
N MET A 418 3.49 1.70 -12.08
CA MET A 418 2.33 2.46 -12.51
C MET A 418 1.05 1.64 -12.35
N VAL A 419 -0.01 2.29 -11.92
CA VAL A 419 -1.35 1.73 -11.78
C VAL A 419 -2.30 2.50 -12.68
N VAL A 420 -2.93 1.80 -13.61
CA VAL A 420 -4.02 2.32 -14.44
C VAL A 420 -5.29 1.62 -13.99
N LEU A 421 -6.18 2.35 -13.31
CA LEU A 421 -7.35 1.76 -12.65
C LEU A 421 -8.65 2.17 -13.33
N GLY A 422 -9.21 1.25 -14.09
CA GLY A 422 -10.53 1.33 -14.72
C GLY A 422 -10.69 2.47 -15.72
N PRO A 423 -9.77 2.67 -16.68
CA PRO A 423 -9.88 3.76 -17.67
C PRO A 423 -11.19 3.63 -18.45
N ARG A 424 -11.91 4.74 -18.60
CA ARG A 424 -13.18 4.81 -19.34
C ARG A 424 -13.04 5.56 -20.67
N GLY A 425 -12.13 6.53 -20.71
CA GLY A 425 -11.78 7.33 -21.88
C GLY A 425 -10.60 6.75 -22.67
N GLU A 426 -10.35 7.35 -23.82
CA GLU A 426 -9.21 7.07 -24.68
C GLU A 426 -7.97 7.81 -24.14
N LEU A 427 -6.85 7.09 -24.05
CA LEU A 427 -5.54 7.68 -23.82
C LEU A 427 -4.96 8.14 -25.16
N THR A 428 -4.26 9.28 -25.17
CA THR A 428 -3.61 9.77 -26.38
C THR A 428 -2.45 8.86 -26.79
N ALA A 429 -1.98 8.97 -28.04
CA ALA A 429 -0.81 8.21 -28.50
C ALA A 429 0.44 8.50 -27.65
N TYR A 430 0.62 9.75 -27.21
CA TYR A 430 1.72 10.13 -26.32
C TYR A 430 1.58 9.50 -24.94
N GLN A 431 0.38 9.50 -24.36
CA GLN A 431 0.12 8.89 -23.06
C GLN A 431 0.36 7.36 -23.10
N LEU A 432 -0.09 6.68 -24.16
CA LEU A 432 0.21 5.26 -24.36
C LEU A 432 1.72 5.01 -24.57
N TYR A 433 2.42 5.93 -25.26
CA TYR A 433 3.86 5.86 -25.43
C TYR A 433 4.63 6.01 -24.12
N GLN A 434 4.19 6.90 -23.23
CA GLN A 434 4.78 7.04 -21.89
C GLN A 434 4.64 5.74 -21.07
N LEU A 435 3.47 5.10 -21.10
CA LEU A 435 3.26 3.79 -20.46
C LEU A 435 4.14 2.69 -21.07
N ASP A 436 4.25 2.67 -22.40
CA ASP A 436 5.11 1.73 -23.13
C ASP A 436 6.56 1.88 -22.69
N GLN A 437 7.13 3.09 -22.79
CA GLN A 437 8.54 3.33 -22.45
C GLN A 437 8.83 3.13 -20.96
N PHE A 438 7.87 3.42 -20.08
CA PHE A 438 7.99 3.13 -18.65
C PHE A 438 8.17 1.63 -18.38
N VAL A 439 7.32 0.78 -18.98
CA VAL A 439 7.39 -0.68 -18.82
C VAL A 439 8.68 -1.23 -19.42
N LEU A 440 9.07 -0.77 -20.62
CA LEU A 440 10.32 -1.22 -21.25
C LEU A 440 11.57 -0.79 -20.47
N GLY A 441 11.48 0.32 -19.74
CA GLY A 441 12.56 0.81 -18.88
C GLY A 441 12.79 -0.01 -17.60
N GLY A 442 12.01 -1.06 -17.34
CA GLY A 442 12.08 -1.83 -16.09
C GLY A 442 10.90 -1.62 -15.14
N GLY A 443 10.00 -0.68 -15.46
CA GLY A 443 8.83 -0.37 -14.65
C GLY A 443 7.82 -1.52 -14.62
N SER A 444 7.04 -1.59 -13.53
CA SER A 444 5.92 -2.54 -13.42
C SER A 444 4.59 -1.84 -13.69
N LEU A 445 3.78 -2.35 -14.62
CA LEU A 445 2.42 -1.84 -14.86
C LEU A 445 1.37 -2.74 -14.21
N VAL A 446 0.41 -2.16 -13.50
CA VAL A 446 -0.80 -2.84 -13.02
C VAL A 446 -2.01 -2.19 -13.69
N ALA A 447 -2.68 -2.95 -14.56
CA ALA A 447 -3.86 -2.50 -15.29
C ALA A 447 -5.11 -3.21 -14.76
N PHE A 448 -6.01 -2.43 -14.15
CA PHE A 448 -7.36 -2.89 -13.84
C PHE A 448 -8.32 -2.38 -14.92
N LEU A 449 -9.01 -3.28 -15.60
CA LEU A 449 -9.79 -2.94 -16.79
C LEU A 449 -11.25 -2.64 -16.45
N ASN A 450 -11.87 -1.77 -17.25
CA ASN A 450 -13.30 -1.50 -17.17
C ASN A 450 -13.91 -1.49 -18.59
N PRO A 451 -14.18 -2.64 -19.20
CA PRO A 451 -14.61 -2.69 -20.60
C PRO A 451 -16.05 -2.21 -20.83
N TRP A 452 -16.88 -2.15 -19.79
CA TRP A 452 -18.30 -1.80 -19.88
C TRP A 452 -18.72 -0.84 -18.77
N ASP A 453 -19.48 0.19 -19.11
CA ASP A 453 -20.29 0.95 -18.17
C ASP A 453 -21.63 0.24 -17.96
N ILE A 454 -21.82 -0.29 -16.75
CA ILE A 454 -23.02 -1.02 -16.36
C ILE A 454 -23.79 -0.20 -15.34
N VAL A 455 -25.02 0.12 -15.71
CA VAL A 455 -25.97 0.90 -14.92
C VAL A 455 -27.12 -0.02 -14.53
N VAL A 456 -27.15 -0.43 -13.26
CA VAL A 456 -28.26 -1.22 -12.71
C VAL A 456 -29.34 -0.30 -12.12
N GLN A 457 -28.93 0.73 -11.38
CA GLN A 457 -29.81 1.81 -10.91
C GLN A 457 -29.03 3.13 -10.95
N ASN A 458 -29.58 4.15 -11.62
CA ASN A 458 -29.10 5.53 -11.62
C ASN A 458 -30.30 6.48 -11.68
N PHE A 459 -30.11 7.75 -11.32
CA PHE A 459 -31.06 8.84 -11.50
C PHE A 459 -30.68 9.72 -12.70
N ASN A 460 -31.69 10.35 -13.31
CA ASN A 460 -31.51 11.44 -14.27
C ASN A 460 -31.47 12.80 -13.54
N ALA A 461 -31.25 13.89 -14.29
CA ALA A 461 -31.24 15.27 -13.76
C ALA A 461 -32.57 15.72 -13.11
N LYS A 462 -33.67 14.98 -13.32
CA LYS A 462 -34.98 15.23 -12.70
C LYS A 462 -35.19 14.41 -11.42
N GLY A 463 -34.22 13.59 -11.02
CA GLY A 463 -34.32 12.68 -9.87
C GLY A 463 -35.17 11.43 -10.13
N GLU A 464 -35.43 11.09 -11.39
CA GLU A 464 -36.17 9.89 -11.78
C GLU A 464 -35.20 8.76 -12.08
N LEU A 465 -35.58 7.51 -11.77
CA LEU A 465 -34.75 6.34 -12.08
C LEU A 465 -34.60 6.17 -13.60
N LYS A 466 -33.36 6.10 -14.07
CA LYS A 466 -33.01 5.72 -15.44
C LYS A 466 -33.27 4.23 -15.64
N PRO A 467 -33.70 3.82 -16.85
CA PRO A 467 -33.67 2.42 -17.23
C PRO A 467 -32.27 1.83 -17.06
N PRO A 468 -32.13 0.57 -16.62
CA PRO A 468 -30.85 -0.12 -16.63
C PRO A 468 -30.25 -0.15 -18.03
N SER A 469 -28.93 0.01 -18.12
CA SER A 469 -28.23 0.03 -19.41
C SER A 469 -26.81 -0.53 -19.29
N MET A 470 -26.32 -1.09 -20.39
CA MET A 470 -24.97 -1.61 -20.51
C MET A 470 -24.33 -1.06 -21.80
N THR A 471 -23.24 -0.31 -21.67
CA THR A 471 -22.55 0.34 -22.80
C THR A 471 -21.06 0.06 -22.76
N LYS A 472 -20.44 -0.21 -23.91
CA LYS A 472 -18.98 -0.40 -23.97
C LYS A 472 -18.26 0.90 -23.66
N ASN A 473 -17.23 0.84 -22.82
CA ASN A 473 -16.31 1.97 -22.61
C ASN A 473 -15.39 2.14 -23.83
N LYS A 474 -14.78 3.31 -23.96
CA LYS A 474 -13.95 3.68 -25.12
C LYS A 474 -12.45 3.46 -24.90
N SER A 475 -12.04 2.92 -23.76
CA SER A 475 -10.62 2.80 -23.45
C SER A 475 -9.85 1.96 -24.48
N ASN A 476 -8.73 2.51 -24.95
CA ASN A 476 -7.79 1.90 -25.89
C ASN A 476 -6.58 1.23 -25.20
N LEU A 477 -6.54 1.17 -23.86
CA LEU A 477 -5.44 0.52 -23.14
C LEU A 477 -5.25 -0.95 -23.54
N GLY A 478 -6.33 -1.64 -23.92
CA GLY A 478 -6.28 -3.03 -24.37
C GLY A 478 -5.41 -3.24 -25.62
N GLU A 479 -5.22 -2.23 -26.46
CA GLU A 479 -4.36 -2.29 -27.65
C GLU A 479 -2.88 -2.35 -27.27
N LEU A 480 -2.47 -1.56 -26.27
CA LEU A 480 -1.12 -1.61 -25.70
C LEU A 480 -0.87 -2.98 -25.05
N LEU A 481 -1.79 -3.45 -24.19
CA LEU A 481 -1.66 -4.73 -23.47
C LEU A 481 -1.56 -5.94 -24.41
N ALA A 482 -2.25 -5.91 -25.55
CA ALA A 482 -2.18 -6.98 -26.55
C ALA A 482 -0.77 -7.14 -27.16
N THR A 483 0.04 -6.08 -27.16
CA THR A 483 1.45 -6.12 -27.59
C THR A 483 2.27 -7.03 -26.67
N TRP A 484 1.95 -7.04 -25.38
CA TRP A 484 2.54 -7.88 -24.33
C TRP A 484 1.67 -9.12 -24.06
N GLY A 485 1.13 -9.69 -25.15
CA GLY A 485 0.45 -10.98 -25.18
C GLY A 485 -0.80 -11.13 -24.30
N ILE A 486 -1.30 -10.08 -23.64
CA ILE A 486 -2.54 -10.12 -22.84
C ILE A 486 -3.60 -9.26 -23.51
N THR A 487 -4.53 -9.91 -24.21
CA THR A 487 -5.63 -9.22 -24.92
C THR A 487 -6.94 -9.31 -24.14
N PRO A 488 -7.55 -8.19 -23.73
CA PRO A 488 -8.90 -8.20 -23.18
C PRO A 488 -9.92 -8.62 -24.24
N VAL A 489 -10.75 -9.61 -23.94
CA VAL A 489 -11.75 -10.11 -24.90
C VAL A 489 -12.92 -9.12 -25.06
N GLY A 490 -13.22 -8.37 -24.00
CA GLY A 490 -14.32 -7.39 -24.00
C GLY A 490 -15.70 -8.02 -23.80
N GLU A 491 -15.80 -9.32 -23.55
CA GLU A 491 -17.02 -9.99 -23.09
C GLU A 491 -17.01 -10.08 -21.55
N LEU A 492 -18.14 -9.78 -20.91
CA LEU A 492 -18.30 -9.89 -19.46
C LEU A 492 -18.41 -11.35 -19.04
N VAL A 493 -17.70 -11.74 -17.99
CA VAL A 493 -17.74 -13.09 -17.41
C VAL A 493 -18.81 -13.15 -16.34
N LEU A 494 -19.68 -14.15 -16.45
CA LEU A 494 -20.72 -14.44 -15.48
C LEU A 494 -20.48 -15.83 -14.92
N GLU A 495 -20.46 -15.92 -13.59
CA GLU A 495 -20.44 -17.19 -12.87
C GLU A 495 -21.88 -17.61 -12.57
N PRO A 496 -22.33 -18.83 -12.93
CA PRO A 496 -23.67 -19.30 -12.59
C PRO A 496 -23.87 -19.62 -11.11
N ALA A 497 -22.81 -20.04 -10.41
CA ALA A 497 -22.88 -20.53 -9.03
C ALA A 497 -22.06 -19.71 -8.03
N LYS A 498 -20.86 -19.25 -8.43
CA LYS A 498 -19.93 -18.52 -7.56
C LYS A 498 -19.97 -17.04 -7.86
N HIS A 499 -20.92 -16.32 -7.28
CA HIS A 499 -21.10 -14.89 -7.52
C HIS A 499 -21.52 -14.15 -6.25
N GLY A 500 -21.07 -12.90 -6.13
CA GLY A 500 -21.37 -12.00 -5.04
C GLY A 500 -22.77 -11.39 -5.13
N GLN A 501 -22.99 -10.38 -4.29
CA GLN A 501 -24.25 -9.65 -4.21
C GLN A 501 -24.07 -8.21 -4.67
N LEU A 502 -25.12 -7.66 -5.27
CA LEU A 502 -25.30 -6.25 -5.53
C LEU A 502 -26.35 -5.68 -4.56
N VAL A 503 -26.05 -4.57 -3.89
CA VAL A 503 -26.98 -3.93 -2.95
C VAL A 503 -27.89 -2.97 -3.70
N LEU A 504 -29.16 -3.35 -3.90
CA LEU A 504 -30.13 -2.52 -4.60
C LEU A 504 -31.03 -1.76 -3.63
N MET A 505 -31.30 -0.49 -3.95
CA MET A 505 -32.25 0.33 -3.20
C MET A 505 -33.67 0.16 -3.76
N SER A 506 -34.60 -0.10 -2.86
CA SER A 506 -36.04 -0.08 -3.15
C SER A 506 -36.66 1.23 -2.70
N PHE A 507 -37.59 1.74 -3.51
CA PHE A 507 -38.24 3.02 -3.28
C PHE A 507 -39.74 2.82 -3.07
N LEU A 508 -40.29 3.45 -2.04
CA LEU A 508 -41.72 3.63 -1.91
C LEU A 508 -42.13 4.88 -2.68
N ARG A 509 -43.18 4.75 -3.50
CA ARG A 509 -43.77 5.87 -4.23
C ARG A 509 -44.83 6.53 -3.36
N GLN A 510 -44.50 7.69 -2.79
CA GLN A 510 -45.45 8.52 -2.03
C GLN A 510 -45.77 9.78 -2.87
N GLY A 511 -46.85 9.72 -3.64
CA GLY A 511 -47.20 10.76 -4.62
C GLY A 511 -46.19 10.81 -5.77
N GLN A 512 -45.63 12.00 -6.03
CA GLN A 512 -44.56 12.19 -7.03
C GLN A 512 -43.14 11.96 -6.48
N ARG A 513 -42.98 11.69 -5.17
CA ARG A 513 -41.67 11.47 -4.55
C ARG A 513 -41.37 9.98 -4.38
N LEU A 514 -40.14 9.59 -4.73
CA LEU A 514 -39.56 8.29 -4.41
C LEU A 514 -38.82 8.41 -3.08
N ILE A 515 -39.22 7.62 -2.09
CA ILE A 515 -38.57 7.59 -0.78
C ILE A 515 -37.84 6.25 -0.65
N PRO A 516 -36.52 6.24 -0.41
CA PRO A 516 -35.79 5.00 -0.18
C PRO A 516 -36.37 4.31 1.07
N PHE A 517 -36.71 3.04 0.94
CA PHE A 517 -37.38 2.29 2.00
C PHE A 517 -36.54 1.14 2.52
N GLN A 518 -35.90 0.36 1.64
CA GLN A 518 -35.03 -0.75 2.02
C GLN A 518 -33.91 -0.97 1.00
N SER A 519 -32.71 -1.27 1.49
CA SER A 519 -31.61 -1.81 0.70
C SER A 519 -31.59 -3.33 0.84
N ARG A 520 -31.48 -4.06 -0.27
CA ARG A 520 -31.43 -5.53 -0.27
C ARG A 520 -30.25 -6.01 -1.12
N GLY A 521 -29.41 -6.87 -0.53
CA GLY A 521 -28.40 -7.61 -1.27
C GLY A 521 -29.05 -8.67 -2.14
N MET A 522 -28.73 -8.66 -3.43
CA MET A 522 -29.24 -9.58 -4.44
C MET A 522 -28.06 -10.26 -5.12
N LEU A 523 -28.06 -11.59 -5.14
CA LEU A 523 -27.05 -12.37 -5.85
C LEU A 523 -27.02 -11.98 -7.35
N TYR A 524 -25.84 -11.69 -7.87
CA TYR A 524 -25.67 -11.10 -9.19
C TYR A 524 -24.54 -11.80 -9.98
N PRO A 525 -24.85 -12.68 -10.94
CA PRO A 525 -23.85 -13.42 -11.74
C PRO A 525 -22.74 -12.58 -12.39
N MET A 526 -22.99 -11.32 -12.76
CA MET A 526 -21.95 -10.39 -13.26
C MET A 526 -21.02 -9.84 -12.17
N VAL A 527 -21.16 -10.29 -10.92
CA VAL A 527 -20.22 -10.07 -9.82
C VAL A 527 -19.58 -11.42 -9.48
N PRO A 528 -18.82 -12.04 -10.39
CA PRO A 528 -18.28 -13.37 -10.20
C PRO A 528 -17.24 -13.42 -9.08
N THR A 529 -17.18 -14.56 -8.39
CA THR A 529 -16.22 -14.86 -7.33
C THR A 529 -15.36 -16.05 -7.74
N PHE A 530 -14.06 -15.86 -7.64
CA PHE A 530 -13.03 -16.80 -8.09
C PHE A 530 -12.28 -17.39 -6.91
N ASP A 531 -11.96 -18.67 -7.00
CA ASP A 531 -11.19 -19.44 -6.03
C ASP A 531 -10.15 -20.36 -6.70
N ASP A 532 -9.97 -20.21 -8.01
CA ASP A 532 -9.02 -20.96 -8.83
C ASP A 532 -7.84 -20.04 -9.18
N PHE A 533 -6.75 -20.22 -8.43
CA PHE A 533 -5.57 -19.36 -8.44
C PHE A 533 -4.33 -20.17 -8.80
N ASP A 534 -3.37 -19.52 -9.47
CA ASP A 534 -2.02 -20.08 -9.61
C ASP A 534 -1.31 -20.09 -8.24
N ASP A 535 -1.15 -21.28 -7.65
CA ASP A 535 -0.54 -21.43 -6.34
C ASP A 535 0.99 -21.33 -6.35
N SER A 536 1.60 -21.22 -7.53
CA SER A 536 3.02 -20.92 -7.67
C SER A 536 3.33 -19.41 -7.56
N ASP A 537 2.39 -18.54 -7.93
CA ASP A 537 2.59 -17.09 -7.94
C ASP A 537 2.30 -16.43 -6.57
N PRO A 538 3.28 -15.73 -5.96
CA PRO A 538 3.10 -15.09 -4.65
C PRO A 538 2.02 -14.01 -4.57
N LEU A 539 1.56 -13.47 -5.69
CA LEU A 539 0.49 -12.46 -5.76
C LEU A 539 -0.85 -13.06 -5.29
N VAL A 540 -1.15 -14.28 -5.70
CA VAL A 540 -2.45 -14.94 -5.45
C VAL A 540 -2.38 -16.19 -4.58
N ARG A 541 -1.19 -16.74 -4.31
CA ARG A 541 -1.00 -17.97 -3.51
C ARG A 541 -1.66 -17.95 -2.12
N ALA A 542 -1.69 -16.77 -1.46
CA ALA A 542 -2.29 -16.58 -0.14
C ALA A 542 -3.79 -16.21 -0.20
N THR A 543 -4.32 -16.01 -1.40
CA THR A 543 -5.69 -15.54 -1.62
C THR A 543 -6.64 -16.74 -1.63
N THR A 544 -7.71 -16.66 -0.84
CA THR A 544 -8.70 -17.74 -0.75
C THR A 544 -9.87 -17.53 -1.72
N SER A 545 -10.26 -16.28 -1.93
CA SER A 545 -11.28 -15.90 -2.90
C SER A 545 -11.10 -14.45 -3.32
N VAL A 546 -11.48 -14.12 -4.55
CA VAL A 546 -11.55 -12.74 -5.06
C VAL A 546 -12.85 -12.57 -5.81
N THR A 547 -13.59 -11.50 -5.56
CA THR A 547 -14.81 -11.18 -6.30
C THR A 547 -14.51 -10.06 -7.28
N LEU A 548 -14.62 -10.26 -8.59
CA LEU A 548 -14.29 -9.23 -9.58
C LEU A 548 -15.57 -8.74 -10.27
N PRO A 549 -16.21 -7.66 -9.79
CA PRO A 549 -17.38 -7.09 -10.43
C PRO A 549 -17.12 -6.78 -11.91
N PHE A 550 -18.07 -7.14 -12.76
CA PHE A 550 -18.10 -6.74 -14.16
C PHE A 550 -16.82 -7.09 -14.94
N THR A 551 -16.19 -8.21 -14.59
CA THR A 551 -14.90 -8.62 -15.15
C THR A 551 -15.00 -9.12 -16.59
N THR A 552 -13.95 -8.95 -17.38
CA THR A 552 -13.80 -9.55 -18.72
C THR A 552 -12.77 -10.67 -18.75
N ALA A 553 -12.95 -11.60 -19.69
CA ALA A 553 -11.95 -12.61 -19.97
C ALA A 553 -10.73 -12.02 -20.68
N LEU A 554 -9.58 -12.65 -20.46
CA LEU A 554 -8.30 -12.34 -21.08
C LEU A 554 -7.89 -13.49 -22.00
N LYS A 555 -7.44 -13.14 -23.20
CA LYS A 555 -6.78 -14.06 -24.13
C LYS A 555 -5.27 -13.89 -24.00
N LEU A 556 -4.57 -15.00 -23.79
CA LEU A 556 -3.12 -15.02 -23.60
C LEU A 556 -2.41 -15.54 -24.87
N GLU A 557 -1.44 -14.78 -25.36
CA GLU A 557 -0.66 -15.06 -26.58
C GLU A 557 0.82 -14.72 -26.36
N PRO A 558 1.59 -15.57 -25.65
CA PRO A 558 2.98 -15.27 -25.27
C PRO A 558 3.87 -15.05 -26.50
N LYS A 559 4.68 -13.98 -26.46
CA LYS A 559 5.66 -13.66 -27.50
C LYS A 559 7.04 -14.26 -27.19
N PRO A 560 7.96 -14.36 -28.17
CA PRO A 560 9.31 -14.84 -27.91
C PRO A 560 10.06 -13.96 -26.89
N GLY A 561 10.57 -14.57 -25.81
CA GLY A 561 11.27 -13.84 -24.74
C GLY A 561 10.38 -13.37 -23.59
N GLU A 562 9.06 -13.53 -23.73
CA GLU A 562 8.06 -13.21 -22.72
C GLU A 562 7.57 -14.50 -22.04
N THR A 563 7.31 -14.41 -20.74
CA THR A 563 6.57 -15.42 -19.98
C THR A 563 5.23 -14.84 -19.55
N ILE A 564 4.14 -15.54 -19.88
CA ILE A 564 2.78 -15.16 -19.45
C ILE A 564 2.21 -16.26 -18.56
N THR A 565 1.76 -15.86 -17.37
CA THR A 565 1.19 -16.74 -16.37
C THR A 565 -0.27 -16.34 -16.09
N PRO A 566 -1.26 -17.25 -16.31
CA PRO A 566 -2.63 -17.02 -15.87
C PRO A 566 -2.69 -17.07 -14.34
N LEU A 567 -3.18 -16.01 -13.69
CA LEU A 567 -3.23 -15.93 -12.22
C LEU A 567 -4.57 -16.34 -11.62
N ILE A 568 -5.66 -15.89 -12.25
CA ILE A 568 -7.03 -16.14 -11.76
C ILE A 568 -7.85 -16.68 -12.93
N GLN A 569 -8.56 -17.78 -12.68
CA GLN A 569 -9.42 -18.40 -13.68
C GLN A 569 -10.86 -18.55 -13.18
N SER A 570 -11.80 -18.49 -14.12
CA SER A 570 -13.20 -18.80 -13.89
C SER A 570 -13.43 -20.29 -13.69
N SER A 571 -14.61 -20.65 -13.19
CA SER A 571 -15.13 -21.99 -13.30
C SER A 571 -15.28 -22.40 -14.77
N ALA A 572 -15.31 -23.71 -15.03
CA ALA A 572 -15.58 -24.23 -16.38
C ALA A 572 -17.02 -23.98 -16.85
N GLU A 573 -17.94 -23.66 -15.92
CA GLU A 573 -19.35 -23.37 -16.21
C GLU A 573 -19.60 -21.90 -16.53
N ALA A 574 -18.60 -21.04 -16.31
CA ALA A 574 -18.69 -19.60 -16.56
C ALA A 574 -19.15 -19.31 -18.00
N VAL A 575 -20.03 -18.32 -18.13
CA VAL A 575 -20.58 -17.87 -19.41
C VAL A 575 -20.12 -16.46 -19.71
N THR A 576 -20.09 -16.08 -20.98
CA THR A 576 -19.73 -14.72 -21.38
C THR A 576 -20.89 -14.00 -22.03
N VAL A 577 -20.93 -12.67 -21.90
CA VAL A 577 -21.91 -11.83 -22.58
C VAL A 577 -21.30 -10.56 -23.13
N SER A 578 -21.77 -10.16 -24.31
CA SER A 578 -21.41 -8.90 -24.96
C SER A 578 -22.60 -8.20 -25.59
N ASP A 579 -23.82 -8.72 -25.42
CA ASP A 579 -25.04 -8.14 -25.96
C ASP A 579 -25.56 -7.06 -25.00
N PRO A 580 -25.57 -5.76 -25.40
CA PRO A 580 -26.13 -4.67 -24.59
C PRO A 580 -27.58 -4.88 -24.14
N ALA A 581 -28.34 -5.73 -24.84
CA ALA A 581 -29.73 -6.06 -24.49
C ALA A 581 -29.86 -7.17 -23.45
N PHE A 582 -28.75 -7.69 -22.91
CA PHE A 582 -28.78 -8.70 -21.86
C PHE A 582 -29.43 -8.15 -20.57
N PRO A 583 -30.32 -8.92 -19.91
CA PRO A 583 -31.06 -8.42 -18.75
C PRO A 583 -30.15 -8.11 -17.57
N LEU A 584 -30.31 -6.91 -17.02
CA LEU A 584 -29.61 -6.43 -15.83
C LEU A 584 -30.41 -6.58 -14.54
N ASP A 585 -31.70 -6.95 -14.62
CA ASP A 585 -32.47 -7.31 -13.43
C ASP A 585 -31.88 -8.59 -12.78
N PRO A 586 -31.62 -8.61 -11.46
CA PRO A 586 -30.99 -9.76 -10.80
C PRO A 586 -31.77 -11.07 -10.90
N ALA A 587 -33.11 -11.03 -10.93
CA ALA A 587 -33.91 -12.25 -11.00
C ALA A 587 -33.90 -12.82 -12.42
N GLU A 588 -34.08 -11.96 -13.42
CA GLU A 588 -34.04 -12.35 -14.83
C GLU A 588 -32.65 -12.83 -15.25
N GLN A 589 -31.59 -12.12 -14.84
CA GLN A 589 -30.21 -12.51 -15.10
C GLN A 589 -29.91 -13.91 -14.57
N ARG A 590 -30.27 -14.20 -13.31
CA ARG A 590 -30.03 -15.53 -12.71
C ARG A 590 -30.80 -16.62 -13.43
N ALA A 591 -32.05 -16.38 -13.81
CA ALA A 591 -32.82 -17.34 -14.59
C ALA A 591 -32.13 -17.65 -15.93
N ARG A 592 -31.69 -16.60 -16.65
CA ARG A 592 -31.04 -16.74 -17.96
C ARG A 592 -29.68 -17.45 -17.88
N VAL A 593 -28.88 -17.14 -16.86
CA VAL A 593 -27.56 -17.78 -16.65
C VAL A 593 -27.72 -19.22 -16.19
N ALA A 594 -28.73 -19.53 -15.38
CA ALA A 594 -28.98 -20.89 -14.90
C ALA A 594 -29.30 -21.89 -16.03
N GLU A 595 -29.79 -21.41 -17.18
CA GLU A 595 -30.07 -22.21 -18.38
C GLU A 595 -28.84 -22.37 -19.31
N GLN A 596 -27.79 -21.59 -19.10
CA GLN A 596 -26.57 -21.62 -19.89
C GLN A 596 -25.46 -22.35 -19.15
N ARG A 597 -24.61 -23.07 -19.88
CA ARG A 597 -23.39 -23.65 -19.33
C ARG A 597 -22.23 -23.31 -20.26
N GLY A 598 -21.18 -22.74 -19.68
CA GLY A 598 -19.88 -22.68 -20.33
C GLY A 598 -19.30 -24.07 -20.58
N GLY A 599 -18.11 -24.10 -21.17
CA GLY A 599 -17.39 -25.36 -21.41
C GLY A 599 -15.88 -25.26 -21.18
N ARG A 600 -15.39 -24.14 -20.67
CA ARG A 600 -13.96 -23.90 -20.45
C ARG A 600 -13.74 -22.86 -19.37
N LYS A 601 -12.62 -22.96 -18.67
CA LYS A 601 -12.14 -21.91 -17.78
C LYS A 601 -11.69 -20.71 -18.61
N LEU A 602 -11.97 -19.52 -18.11
CA LEU A 602 -11.59 -18.24 -18.69
C LEU A 602 -10.57 -17.58 -17.77
N VAL A 603 -9.49 -17.05 -18.34
CA VAL A 603 -8.52 -16.27 -17.55
C VAL A 603 -9.10 -14.89 -17.30
N VAL A 604 -9.08 -14.40 -16.06
CA VAL A 604 -9.59 -13.06 -15.70
C VAL A 604 -8.51 -12.17 -15.08
N ALA A 605 -7.36 -12.73 -14.72
CA ALA A 605 -6.15 -12.00 -14.40
C ALA A 605 -4.91 -12.77 -14.85
N ALA A 606 -3.89 -12.06 -15.34
CA ALA A 606 -2.64 -12.65 -15.81
C ALA A 606 -1.47 -11.70 -15.63
N VAL A 607 -0.26 -12.27 -15.53
CA VAL A 607 1.00 -11.53 -15.50
C VAL A 607 1.81 -11.86 -16.75
N ALA A 608 2.40 -10.84 -17.35
CA ALA A 608 3.42 -10.93 -18.38
C ALA A 608 4.74 -10.37 -17.82
N HIS A 609 5.86 -11.05 -18.07
CA HIS A 609 7.18 -10.54 -17.73
C HIS A 609 8.27 -11.07 -18.66
N GLY A 610 9.42 -10.39 -18.63
CA GLY A 610 10.58 -10.71 -19.45
C GLY A 610 10.78 -9.66 -20.53
N LYS A 611 11.25 -10.09 -21.70
CA LYS A 611 11.60 -9.19 -22.80
C LYS A 611 10.36 -8.80 -23.60
N LEU A 612 9.81 -7.63 -23.30
CA LEU A 612 8.61 -7.08 -23.91
C LEU A 612 8.97 -6.20 -25.12
N PRO A 613 8.26 -6.31 -26.26
CA PRO A 613 8.42 -5.40 -27.39
C PRO A 613 7.65 -4.09 -27.18
N SER A 614 8.13 -3.01 -27.81
CA SER A 614 7.41 -1.72 -27.85
C SER A 614 6.20 -1.79 -28.78
N HIS A 615 5.07 -1.26 -28.33
CA HIS A 615 3.88 -1.05 -29.16
C HIS A 615 4.15 -0.09 -30.32
N PHE A 616 5.13 0.80 -30.17
CA PHE A 616 5.50 1.80 -31.15
C PHE A 616 6.69 1.39 -32.00
N ALA A 617 7.23 0.17 -31.85
CA ALA A 617 8.42 -0.29 -32.58
C ALA A 617 8.32 0.00 -34.10
N GLY A 618 9.31 0.72 -34.64
CA GLY A 618 9.37 1.07 -36.06
C GLY A 618 8.48 2.25 -36.52
N ALA A 619 7.66 2.85 -35.66
CA ALA A 619 6.96 4.12 -35.91
C ALA A 619 7.78 5.32 -35.41
N GLU A 620 7.47 6.56 -35.79
CA GLU A 620 8.03 7.76 -35.12
C GLU A 620 7.41 7.93 -33.73
N ALA A 621 8.17 8.48 -32.77
CA ALA A 621 7.66 8.73 -31.42
C ALA A 621 6.54 9.79 -31.48
N PRO A 622 5.40 9.58 -30.80
CA PRO A 622 4.36 10.60 -30.73
C PRO A 622 4.90 11.91 -30.14
N ALA A 623 4.44 13.05 -30.68
CA ALA A 623 4.83 14.36 -30.17
C ALA A 623 4.23 14.61 -28.78
N ALA A 624 5.02 15.22 -27.89
CA ALA A 624 4.55 15.65 -26.58
C ALA A 624 3.50 16.76 -26.72
N PRO A 625 2.49 16.82 -25.83
CA PRO A 625 1.54 17.92 -25.78
C PRO A 625 2.28 19.25 -25.56
N THR A 626 1.95 20.28 -26.33
CA THR A 626 2.47 21.62 -26.07
C THR A 626 1.73 22.22 -24.87
N ALA A 627 2.47 22.70 -23.87
CA ALA A 627 1.90 23.36 -22.69
C ALA A 627 1.05 24.57 -23.10
N GLY A 628 -0.28 24.42 -23.09
CA GLY A 628 -1.24 25.46 -23.49
C GLY A 628 -2.53 24.96 -24.17
N ASP A 629 -2.63 23.68 -24.54
CA ASP A 629 -3.78 23.16 -25.32
C ASP A 629 -5.01 22.75 -24.48
N ASP A 630 -4.95 22.79 -23.14
CA ASP A 630 -6.07 22.40 -22.26
C ASP A 630 -7.15 23.48 -22.08
N ALA A 631 -6.99 24.64 -22.72
CA ALA A 631 -8.06 25.60 -22.91
C ALA A 631 -8.42 25.67 -24.40
N ASP A 632 -9.57 25.11 -24.76
CA ASP A 632 -10.17 25.11 -26.11
C ASP A 632 -9.59 24.19 -27.18
N LYS A 633 -9.97 22.90 -27.17
CA LYS A 633 -10.12 22.13 -28.43
C LYS A 633 -11.41 21.29 -28.46
N GLN A 634 -12.54 21.97 -28.71
CA GLN A 634 -13.59 21.46 -29.60
C GLN A 634 -13.65 22.36 -30.84
N GLY A 635 -13.16 21.86 -31.97
CA GLY A 635 -13.27 22.53 -33.26
C GLY A 635 -12.02 22.32 -34.12
N GLY A 636 -12.12 21.46 -35.14
CA GLY A 636 -11.00 21.15 -36.01
C GLY A 636 -10.61 22.29 -36.94
N THR A 637 -9.32 22.37 -37.27
CA THR A 637 -8.80 22.29 -38.63
C THR A 637 -7.27 22.16 -38.56
N GLU A 638 -6.73 21.39 -39.49
CA GLU A 638 -5.31 21.17 -39.71
C GLU A 638 -4.59 22.52 -39.92
N ASP A 639 -3.48 22.74 -39.21
CA ASP A 639 -2.40 23.56 -39.73
C ASP A 639 -1.06 22.92 -39.35
N VAL A 640 -0.29 22.65 -40.42
CA VAL A 640 1.03 22.03 -40.41
C VAL A 640 2.07 23.07 -39.98
N ALA A 641 2.87 22.77 -38.95
CA ALA A 641 4.08 23.53 -38.65
C ALA A 641 5.24 22.62 -38.19
N ASP A 642 6.27 22.59 -39.06
CA ASP A 642 7.72 22.32 -38.94
C ASP A 642 8.28 21.22 -37.99
N PRO A 643 9.02 20.21 -38.51
CA PRO A 643 9.60 19.12 -37.72
C PRO A 643 11.02 19.47 -37.26
N ALA A 644 11.16 20.16 -36.12
CA ALA A 644 12.43 20.25 -35.38
C ALA A 644 12.25 20.86 -33.98
N ALA A 645 11.37 20.28 -33.16
CA ALA A 645 11.47 20.48 -31.72
C ALA A 645 12.08 19.20 -31.13
N GLU A 646 13.35 19.34 -30.74
CA GLU A 646 14.14 18.31 -30.08
C GLU A 646 13.34 17.62 -28.97
N VAL A 647 13.42 16.29 -28.99
CA VAL A 647 13.03 15.36 -27.94
C VAL A 647 13.45 15.92 -26.58
N ALA A 648 12.50 16.54 -25.88
CA ALA A 648 12.67 16.93 -24.50
C ALA A 648 12.62 15.65 -23.66
N GLY A 649 13.72 15.36 -22.96
CA GLY A 649 13.80 14.27 -21.98
C GLY A 649 14.65 13.07 -22.39
N GLY A 650 15.94 13.29 -22.68
CA GLY A 650 17.13 12.49 -22.27
C GLY A 650 17.22 10.95 -22.32
N ALA A 651 16.15 10.18 -22.48
CA ALA A 651 16.15 8.73 -22.51
C ALA A 651 16.13 8.24 -23.96
N GLN A 652 17.07 7.35 -24.29
CA GLN A 652 17.07 6.66 -25.57
C GLN A 652 15.80 5.81 -25.66
N ARG A 653 14.98 6.04 -26.69
CA ARG A 653 13.80 5.23 -26.96
C ARG A 653 14.14 3.74 -27.01
N LEU A 654 13.28 2.94 -26.40
CA LEU A 654 13.39 1.49 -26.35
C LEU A 654 12.42 0.85 -27.34
N ASP A 655 12.92 -0.03 -28.20
CA ASP A 655 12.10 -0.89 -29.06
C ASP A 655 11.74 -2.23 -28.39
N GLU A 656 12.48 -2.58 -27.33
CA GLU A 656 12.26 -3.73 -26.46
C GLU A 656 12.91 -3.48 -25.09
N GLY A 657 12.42 -4.15 -24.05
CA GLY A 657 12.89 -3.95 -22.68
C GLY A 657 12.46 -5.04 -21.73
N GLU A 658 13.10 -5.13 -20.56
CA GLU A 658 12.72 -6.07 -19.51
C GLU A 658 11.67 -5.40 -18.61
N GLY A 659 10.43 -5.84 -18.65
CA GLY A 659 9.32 -5.22 -17.91
C GLY A 659 8.38 -6.26 -17.31
N ARG A 660 7.43 -5.80 -16.49
CA ARG A 660 6.39 -6.66 -15.91
C ARG A 660 5.02 -5.98 -15.98
N VAL A 661 4.00 -6.74 -16.33
CA VAL A 661 2.64 -6.25 -16.52
C VAL A 661 1.66 -7.20 -15.86
N LEU A 662 0.88 -6.70 -14.90
CA LEU A 662 -0.29 -7.38 -14.35
C LEU A 662 -1.54 -6.79 -15.00
N VAL A 663 -2.40 -7.65 -15.54
CA VAL A 663 -3.70 -7.26 -16.07
C VAL A 663 -4.80 -7.98 -15.30
N VAL A 664 -5.79 -7.22 -14.82
CA VAL A 664 -6.98 -7.73 -14.14
C VAL A 664 -8.20 -7.24 -14.93
N GLY A 665 -9.08 -8.16 -15.33
CA GLY A 665 -10.23 -7.87 -16.19
C GLY A 665 -11.33 -7.00 -15.56
N SER A 666 -11.15 -6.48 -14.34
CA SER A 666 -12.12 -5.70 -13.57
C SER A 666 -11.44 -4.50 -12.90
N ASN A 667 -12.18 -3.41 -12.69
CA ASN A 667 -11.79 -2.26 -11.88
C ASN A 667 -12.04 -2.46 -10.38
N LEU A 668 -12.33 -3.69 -9.95
CA LEU A 668 -12.70 -4.07 -8.59
C LEU A 668 -14.00 -3.43 -8.08
N GLY A 669 -14.76 -2.74 -8.94
CA GLY A 669 -15.89 -1.91 -8.52
C GLY A 669 -15.51 -0.49 -8.05
N LEU A 670 -14.26 -0.07 -8.26
CA LEU A 670 -13.81 1.29 -7.97
C LEU A 670 -14.17 2.22 -9.15
N GLU A 671 -15.15 3.08 -8.92
CA GLU A 671 -15.61 4.07 -9.89
C GLU A 671 -14.85 5.39 -9.74
N PRO A 672 -14.49 6.07 -10.86
CA PRO A 672 -13.76 7.32 -10.80
C PRO A 672 -14.58 8.41 -10.12
N LEU A 673 -13.95 9.12 -9.18
CA LEU A 673 -14.48 10.33 -8.54
C LEU A 673 -13.61 11.54 -8.94
N THR A 674 -13.54 11.81 -10.23
CA THR A 674 -12.77 12.94 -10.78
C THR A 674 -13.70 14.03 -11.28
N ARG A 675 -13.14 15.23 -11.49
CA ARG A 675 -13.87 16.34 -12.09
C ARG A 675 -14.45 16.00 -13.44
N GLU A 676 -13.68 15.34 -14.30
CA GLU A 676 -14.07 14.98 -15.67
C GLU A 676 -15.26 14.01 -15.64
N ALA A 677 -15.28 13.09 -14.66
CA ALA A 677 -16.36 12.12 -14.51
C ALA A 677 -17.64 12.71 -13.91
N ILE A 678 -17.54 13.68 -12.99
CA ILE A 678 -18.71 14.26 -12.30
C ILE A 678 -19.24 15.51 -13.02
N LEU A 679 -18.35 16.42 -13.42
CA LEU A 679 -18.63 17.68 -14.09
C LEU A 679 -18.44 17.58 -15.62
N GLU A 680 -18.93 16.49 -16.21
CA GLU A 680 -18.75 16.20 -17.63
C GLU A 680 -19.25 17.35 -18.53
N GLY A 681 -18.35 17.88 -19.36
CA GLY A 681 -18.64 18.97 -20.28
C GLY A 681 -18.66 20.36 -19.63
N PHE A 682 -18.16 20.53 -18.41
CA PHE A 682 -18.03 21.84 -17.78
C PHE A 682 -17.05 22.75 -18.55
N ASN A 683 -17.48 23.98 -18.85
CA ASN A 683 -16.62 25.04 -19.37
C ASN A 683 -17.04 26.39 -18.75
N LEU A 684 -16.07 27.21 -18.35
CA LEU A 684 -16.28 28.56 -17.82
C LEU A 684 -17.09 29.47 -18.78
N ALA A 685 -16.96 29.25 -20.10
CA ALA A 685 -17.75 29.99 -21.10
C ALA A 685 -19.26 29.74 -20.96
N MET A 686 -19.67 28.53 -20.55
CA MET A 686 -21.09 28.19 -20.31
C MET A 686 -21.71 29.03 -19.20
N ILE A 687 -20.88 29.45 -18.24
CA ILE A 687 -21.27 30.27 -17.09
C ILE A 687 -21.45 31.75 -17.50
N SER A 688 -20.73 32.19 -18.54
CA SER A 688 -20.74 33.57 -19.04
C SER A 688 -21.80 33.85 -20.12
N GLY A 689 -22.41 32.81 -20.68
CA GLY A 689 -23.42 32.92 -21.75
C GLY A 689 -24.84 33.24 -21.25
N GLU A 690 -25.69 33.74 -22.14
CA GLU A 690 -27.11 34.05 -21.85
C GLU A 690 -28.03 32.81 -21.84
N SER A 691 -27.53 31.62 -22.17
CA SER A 691 -28.34 30.40 -22.21
C SER A 691 -28.67 29.91 -20.80
N MET A 692 -29.90 29.41 -20.58
CA MET A 692 -30.32 28.79 -19.32
C MET A 692 -29.93 27.30 -19.19
N ASP A 693 -29.24 26.74 -20.20
CA ASP A 693 -28.85 25.32 -20.26
C ASP A 693 -27.94 24.89 -19.10
N TYR A 694 -27.20 25.84 -18.50
CA TYR A 694 -26.34 25.57 -17.35
C TYR A 694 -27.11 25.03 -16.15
N ILE A 695 -28.39 25.40 -15.96
CA ILE A 695 -29.20 24.90 -14.84
C ILE A 695 -29.44 23.39 -14.97
N GLU A 696 -29.71 22.91 -16.19
CA GLU A 696 -29.85 21.49 -16.45
C GLU A 696 -28.53 20.76 -16.23
N LYS A 697 -27.42 21.31 -16.72
CA LYS A 697 -26.07 20.80 -16.46
C LYS A 697 -25.73 20.70 -14.97
N PHE A 698 -26.06 21.70 -14.17
CA PHE A 698 -25.83 21.63 -12.71
C PHE A 698 -26.64 20.51 -12.04
N ARG A 699 -27.88 20.25 -12.50
CA ARG A 699 -28.66 19.10 -12.03
C ARG A 699 -28.08 17.77 -12.50
N GLU A 700 -27.52 17.72 -13.71
CA GLU A 700 -26.77 16.56 -14.19
C GLU A 700 -25.55 16.28 -13.30
N TYR A 701 -24.78 17.29 -12.91
CA TYR A 701 -23.64 17.12 -12.01
C TYR A 701 -24.03 16.57 -10.64
N GLN A 702 -25.13 17.08 -10.07
CA GLN A 702 -25.70 16.52 -8.83
C GLN A 702 -26.11 15.06 -9.02
N ALA A 703 -26.78 14.74 -10.12
CA ALA A 703 -27.20 13.37 -10.43
C ALA A 703 -25.98 12.46 -10.64
N ASN A 704 -24.93 12.91 -11.31
CA ASN A 704 -23.69 12.16 -11.53
C ASN A 704 -23.01 11.81 -10.20
N PHE A 705 -22.88 12.78 -9.30
CA PHE A 705 -22.31 12.55 -7.97
C PHE A 705 -23.15 11.59 -7.12
N GLN A 706 -24.49 11.74 -7.15
CA GLN A 706 -25.41 10.80 -6.48
C GLN A 706 -25.32 9.38 -7.07
N ASN A 707 -25.23 9.27 -8.39
CA ASN A 707 -25.09 8.00 -9.11
C ASN A 707 -23.75 7.33 -8.78
N TRP A 708 -22.66 8.07 -8.74
CA TRP A 708 -21.36 7.55 -8.29
C TRP A 708 -21.48 6.95 -6.89
N SER A 709 -22.05 7.71 -5.93
CA SER A 709 -22.22 7.23 -4.56
C SER A 709 -23.07 5.97 -4.49
N MET A 710 -24.16 5.91 -5.27
CA MET A 710 -25.01 4.71 -5.36
C MET A 710 -24.27 3.50 -5.93
N ARG A 711 -23.50 3.68 -7.01
CA ARG A 711 -22.76 2.59 -7.66
C ARG A 711 -21.67 2.03 -6.76
N VAL A 712 -20.97 2.88 -6.00
CA VAL A 712 -20.01 2.42 -4.98
C VAL A 712 -20.72 1.63 -3.87
N GLN A 713 -21.87 2.11 -3.39
CA GLN A 713 -22.66 1.40 -2.37
C GLN A 713 -23.16 0.03 -2.83
N GLN A 714 -23.50 -0.11 -4.12
CA GLN A 714 -23.96 -1.37 -4.71
C GLN A 714 -22.94 -2.50 -4.59
N VAL A 715 -21.64 -2.20 -4.68
CA VAL A 715 -20.55 -3.18 -4.67
C VAL A 715 -19.67 -3.11 -3.41
N GLN A 716 -20.02 -2.30 -2.42
CA GLN A 716 -19.20 -2.02 -1.24
C GLN A 716 -18.71 -3.27 -0.51
N HIS A 717 -19.56 -4.29 -0.34
CA HIS A 717 -19.15 -5.52 0.35
C HIS A 717 -18.04 -6.26 -0.42
N THR A 718 -18.09 -6.25 -1.75
CA THR A 718 -17.05 -6.89 -2.57
C THR A 718 -15.74 -6.09 -2.56
N LEU A 719 -15.83 -4.77 -2.41
CA LEU A 719 -14.65 -3.93 -2.27
C LEU A 719 -13.86 -4.28 -1.01
N GLU A 720 -14.53 -4.51 0.12
CA GLU A 720 -13.88 -4.90 1.38
C GLU A 720 -13.06 -6.19 1.23
N ASP A 721 -13.62 -7.20 0.55
CA ASP A 721 -12.94 -8.47 0.27
C ASP A 721 -11.76 -8.29 -0.70
N ASN A 722 -11.87 -7.37 -1.66
CA ASN A 722 -10.87 -7.13 -2.70
C ASN A 722 -9.69 -6.26 -2.25
N ILE A 723 -9.79 -5.55 -1.12
CA ILE A 723 -8.69 -4.70 -0.62
C ILE A 723 -7.40 -5.51 -0.41
N GLN A 724 -7.51 -6.77 0.01
CA GLN A 724 -6.34 -7.65 0.15
C GLN A 724 -5.69 -7.94 -1.21
N PHE A 725 -6.49 -8.24 -2.22
CA PHE A 725 -5.98 -8.49 -3.58
C PHE A 725 -5.35 -7.23 -4.18
N LEU A 726 -5.98 -6.05 -4.03
CA LEU A 726 -5.39 -4.77 -4.42
C LEU A 726 -4.05 -4.54 -3.71
N SER A 727 -3.99 -4.75 -2.40
CA SER A 727 -2.75 -4.60 -1.63
C SER A 727 -1.66 -5.56 -2.13
N ASN A 728 -2.01 -6.82 -2.43
CA ASN A 728 -1.07 -7.79 -2.99
C ASN A 728 -0.55 -7.36 -4.36
N ALA A 729 -1.41 -6.82 -5.23
CA ALA A 729 -1.04 -6.34 -6.57
C ALA A 729 -0.10 -5.11 -6.50
N LEU A 730 -0.39 -4.16 -5.61
CA LEU A 730 0.47 -2.99 -5.37
C LEU A 730 1.81 -3.38 -4.74
N ASP A 731 1.79 -4.32 -3.81
CA ASP A 731 3.01 -4.86 -3.22
C ASP A 731 3.87 -5.59 -4.26
N TRP A 732 3.23 -6.39 -5.11
CA TRP A 732 3.91 -7.11 -6.20
C TRP A 732 4.56 -6.13 -7.18
N SER A 733 3.89 -5.02 -7.52
CA SER A 733 4.40 -4.06 -8.50
C SER A 733 5.67 -3.34 -8.06
N ILE A 734 5.79 -3.03 -6.76
CA ILE A 734 7.01 -2.41 -6.20
C ILE A 734 8.08 -3.42 -5.77
N GLN A 735 7.75 -4.71 -5.68
CA GLN A 735 8.66 -5.73 -5.16
C GLN A 735 9.77 -6.09 -6.14
N ARG A 736 10.97 -6.27 -5.58
CA ARG A 736 12.10 -6.93 -6.25
C ARG A 736 11.79 -8.41 -6.40
N ASP A 737 12.24 -9.02 -7.50
CA ASP A 737 12.13 -10.48 -7.70
C ASP A 737 12.73 -11.26 -6.52
N ALA A 738 13.77 -10.73 -5.87
CA ALA A 738 14.37 -11.29 -4.66
C ALA A 738 13.40 -11.43 -3.45
N LEU A 739 12.35 -10.61 -3.36
CA LEU A 739 11.32 -10.69 -2.31
C LEU A 739 10.14 -11.59 -2.69
N VAL A 740 9.96 -11.88 -3.99
CA VAL A 740 8.89 -12.73 -4.52
C VAL A 740 9.10 -14.17 -4.02
N GLU A 741 10.33 -14.69 -4.10
CA GLU A 741 10.69 -16.03 -3.56
C GLU A 741 10.36 -16.14 -2.05
N LEU A 742 10.58 -15.07 -1.29
CA LEU A 742 10.38 -15.06 0.16
C LEU A 742 8.93 -15.17 0.59
N ARG A 743 8.00 -14.50 -0.11
CA ARG A 743 6.55 -14.63 0.17
C ARG A 743 6.05 -16.06 -0.04
N SER A 744 6.59 -16.76 -1.03
CA SER A 744 6.21 -18.14 -1.33
C SER A 744 6.48 -19.10 -0.15
N LYS A 745 7.45 -18.78 0.73
CA LYS A 745 7.81 -19.61 1.88
C LYS A 745 6.88 -19.44 3.10
N GLN A 746 6.10 -18.36 3.18
CA GLN A 746 5.46 -17.94 4.44
C GLN A 746 4.10 -18.60 4.73
N VAL A 747 3.40 -19.08 3.70
CA VAL A 747 2.04 -19.58 3.86
C VAL A 747 2.03 -21.11 3.90
N VAL A 748 2.07 -21.64 5.13
CA VAL A 748 1.81 -23.07 5.42
C VAL A 748 0.70 -23.19 6.47
N THR A 749 -0.50 -22.70 6.14
CA THR A 749 -1.73 -23.21 6.76
C THR A 749 -2.76 -23.51 5.69
N ARG A 750 -2.48 -24.49 4.84
CA ARG A 750 -3.54 -25.24 4.17
C ARG A 750 -3.94 -26.38 5.12
N PRO A 751 -5.19 -26.47 5.60
CA PRO A 751 -5.63 -27.66 6.30
C PRO A 751 -5.33 -28.85 5.38
N LEU A 752 -4.68 -29.88 5.93
CA LEU A 752 -4.36 -31.09 5.17
C LEU A 752 -5.65 -31.57 4.51
N THR A 753 -5.64 -31.72 3.18
CA THR A 753 -6.74 -32.36 2.47
C THR A 753 -7.07 -33.67 3.18
N GLU A 754 -8.33 -33.91 3.53
CA GLU A 754 -8.74 -35.16 4.18
C GLU A 754 -8.40 -36.33 3.25
N THR A 755 -7.28 -36.99 3.52
CA THR A 755 -6.88 -38.24 2.88
C THR A 755 -7.64 -39.39 3.52
N ASP A 756 -7.86 -40.48 2.79
CA ASP A 756 -8.45 -41.67 3.37
C ASP A 756 -7.65 -42.18 4.59
N GLU A 757 -8.33 -42.82 5.54
CA GLU A 757 -7.72 -43.32 6.78
C GLU A 757 -6.58 -44.33 6.54
N GLY A 758 -6.63 -45.07 5.42
CA GLY A 758 -5.60 -46.05 5.04
C GLY A 758 -4.29 -45.39 4.62
N THR A 759 -4.36 -44.37 3.77
CA THR A 759 -3.16 -43.59 3.39
C THR A 759 -2.55 -42.88 4.59
N GLN A 760 -3.39 -42.33 5.48
CA GLN A 760 -2.91 -41.66 6.69
C GLN A 760 -2.14 -42.61 7.62
N THR A 761 -2.64 -43.84 7.79
CA THR A 761 -1.99 -44.86 8.63
C THR A 761 -0.66 -45.32 8.02
N THR A 762 -0.61 -45.46 6.70
CA THR A 762 0.60 -45.89 5.97
C THR A 762 1.69 -44.82 6.02
N LEU A 763 1.34 -43.55 5.84
CA LEU A 763 2.28 -42.42 5.97
C LEU A 763 2.85 -42.29 7.39
N LYS A 764 2.01 -42.47 8.42
CA LYS A 764 2.44 -42.48 9.82
C LYS A 764 3.42 -43.63 10.10
N ALA A 765 3.11 -44.84 9.64
CA ALA A 765 3.99 -46.00 9.80
C ALA A 765 5.32 -45.82 9.05
N ALA A 766 5.29 -45.27 7.83
CA ALA A 766 6.48 -44.98 7.03
C ALA A 766 7.38 -43.96 7.75
N ALA A 767 6.84 -42.87 8.28
CA ALA A 767 7.63 -41.85 8.99
C ALA A 767 8.35 -42.42 10.24
N VAL A 768 7.69 -43.29 11.01
CA VAL A 768 8.27 -43.94 12.20
C VAL A 768 9.43 -44.87 11.84
N VAL A 769 9.34 -45.56 10.70
CA VAL A 769 10.37 -46.53 10.25
C VAL A 769 11.50 -45.84 9.50
N LEU A 770 11.22 -44.78 8.75
CA LEU A 770 12.17 -44.10 7.87
C LEU A 770 13.34 -43.48 8.66
N ALA A 771 13.06 -42.84 9.80
CA ALA A 771 14.10 -42.16 10.58
C ALA A 771 15.20 -43.14 11.08
N PRO A 772 14.90 -44.26 11.78
CA PRO A 772 15.90 -45.26 12.15
C PRO A 772 16.68 -45.81 10.96
N VAL A 773 16.02 -46.04 9.82
CA VAL A 773 16.64 -46.60 8.61
C VAL A 773 17.62 -45.61 7.98
N LEU A 774 17.29 -44.32 7.90
CA LEU A 774 18.20 -43.28 7.42
C LEU A 774 19.45 -43.18 8.29
N PHE A 775 19.33 -43.34 9.62
CA PHE A 775 20.49 -43.37 10.52
C PHE A 775 21.38 -44.61 10.32
N LEU A 776 20.78 -45.79 10.10
CA LEU A 776 21.54 -47.00 9.78
C LEU A 776 22.30 -46.85 8.46
N ILE A 777 21.66 -46.26 7.44
CA ILE A 777 22.28 -45.98 6.14
C ILE A 777 23.42 -44.96 6.29
N ALA A 778 23.20 -43.85 7.01
CA ALA A 778 24.24 -42.85 7.25
C ALA A 778 25.44 -43.42 8.02
N GLY A 779 25.18 -44.23 9.05
CA GLY A 779 26.21 -44.95 9.82
C GLY A 779 26.99 -45.94 8.95
N LEU A 780 26.31 -46.67 8.06
CA LEU A 780 26.93 -47.58 7.10
C LEU A 780 27.81 -46.84 6.09
N LEU A 781 27.30 -45.74 5.50
CA LEU A 781 28.05 -44.89 4.56
C LEU A 781 29.29 -44.28 5.22
N TRP A 782 29.19 -43.87 6.48
CA TRP A 782 30.32 -43.36 7.25
C TRP A 782 31.35 -44.47 7.54
N HIS A 783 30.90 -45.67 7.91
CA HIS A 783 31.79 -46.82 8.11
C HIS A 783 32.54 -47.20 6.83
N LEU A 784 31.83 -47.20 5.69
CA LEU A 784 32.41 -47.47 4.38
C LEU A 784 33.41 -46.39 3.95
N ARG A 785 33.10 -45.10 4.16
CA ARG A 785 34.05 -44.00 3.94
C ARG A 785 35.29 -44.10 4.83
N ARG A 786 35.14 -44.50 6.10
CA ARG A 786 36.26 -44.71 7.02
C ARG A 786 37.16 -45.87 6.59
N ARG A 787 36.58 -46.99 6.13
CA ARG A 787 37.34 -48.12 5.56
C ARG A 787 38.05 -47.73 4.27
N ALA A 788 37.43 -46.92 3.41
CA ALA A 788 38.05 -46.41 2.19
C ALA A 788 39.25 -45.48 2.48
N ARG A 789 39.17 -44.66 3.54
CA ARG A 789 40.30 -43.85 4.01
C ARG A 789 41.44 -44.69 4.61
N GLN A 790 41.12 -45.76 5.35
CA GLN A 790 42.15 -46.66 5.92
C GLN A 790 42.86 -47.53 4.86
N ARG A 791 42.17 -47.92 3.79
CA ARG A 791 42.77 -48.64 2.65
C ARG A 791 43.70 -47.77 1.80
N LYS A 792 43.53 -46.44 1.80
CA LYS A 792 44.46 -45.48 1.16
C LYS A 792 45.73 -45.19 1.98
N LEU A 793 45.83 -45.71 3.20
CA LEU A 793 47.00 -45.58 4.08
C LEU A 793 47.81 -46.90 4.19
N THR A 794 47.42 -47.93 3.43
CA THR A 794 48.06 -49.27 3.42
C THR A 794 48.43 -49.75 2.01
N LEU A 795 48.42 -48.83 1.04
CA LEU A 795 49.08 -48.89 -0.27
C LEU A 795 50.04 -47.71 -0.32
#